data_AF-A0A952AZ32-F1
#
_entry.id   AF-A0A952AZ32-F1
#
_cell.length_a   1.000
_cell.length_b   1.000
_cell.length_c   1.000
_cell.angle_alpha   90.00
_cell.angle_beta   90.00
_cell.angle_gamma   90.00
#
_symmetry.space_group_name_H-M   'P 1'
#
loop_
_entity.id
_entity.type
_entity.pdbx_description
1 polymer ?
#
loop_
_entity_poly.entity_id
_entity_poly.type
_entity_poly.pdbx_seq_one_letter_code
_entity_poly.pdbx_strand_id
1 'polypeptide(L)'
;MDKLYTRIKQAIQCTARKLTIFILCFVIVETIFSVECVAGELPEWTENIRKDHPRLFFNSDTWPKVRQRALGTERQWYNYIKGRVDNLIKRAGDTDVLDTKEYGQEAAWAAFVYRVTQEQQYLNLSKKCLDASLRFYDECFNQKKSVNWYSTSRVHATLAWDWLYNSLTEAERRNYMSRLVRAIDRVLKARPTIYRENMSGYSTGFYGVKNCQWFIGCTAFGTVIEEDKVNEWLLWGRNENMKLLEHRRTACGDDGGGASSTLGYVLGAYPWAEQNFFYTWLSSTGENIAPDWPHSAWLANYVIWNWIESDAEPLEFGYGDRPHTKNAMPTSQLYTHMANIRHLYSRQRPKEAALAKHLQQLVPQKRYSSSWFIYPFLLTSKDDAPKAFVPDSLPKARHFENMGQIIMRSGTESDDTYCMFSCGGILAQHRHYDALNFVIYHKGFLALDSGTRYKEFDNGEHLANYYAQTVAHNCVVVHQEDEPPARYWGGTVVGNHGGQHRQLGSVVRAFETNDDYVYVAGDSTACYQHGLVKRAGQPNLKEKCELVTRQIVFLMPNHFVIFDRVVSTDAGYRKDWLLHTAHEPQIHGKTIRADHGQGGMLCRTMLPKDAVLRSVGGPGKEFLAAGKNWDIMKDGLTDESLALMGQWRLEVTPGNARQKDVFLHVIQVSGQDLEQMDEVKLIEEDNRCGVTVQSGKQIWDVMFNTDGPLGGHISRTGQGRRISRNLAAGVQKQVGIAAQIYPAMTYEQATARIPDRKLPDFWVGDMEKIEKQLADVSNGRVKVIANTPGGRPVHLVSFGKREHVTQKANYNSAIGGRDQSAYMDREARYKPVILFVGPVHGHEVEALTGLANLISIMDTGYDLRKRQQTKLRKLGSRCRLLIISAGNPDGTARLKPVALQGMGLDDVRFWGQGTWSDDTFCGWPESKRQHPMVGENIGFLGCYFNDAGINPMHDEFFEPMGPEAPAILKVAREEGADLAVSLHSHASKPALLRPAYVTMEKQEDIRKLAAKYYAILNKRGLPYGSVFETKAESGRNPSSLNLTSAMYHVCGASSFTFECPHGLVNDGVCKVSFEEILDIQLALYEAMIRHELSKKAR
;
A
#
# COMPACT_ATOMS: atom_id res chain seq x y z
N MET A 1 -54.35 -24.97 -18.06
CA MET A 1 -54.25 -23.53 -17.71
C MET A 1 -54.24 -23.29 -16.20
N ASP A 2 -54.93 -24.09 -15.38
CA ASP A 2 -54.93 -23.90 -13.91
C ASP A 2 -53.56 -24.02 -13.22
N LYS A 3 -52.69 -24.96 -13.65
CA LYS A 3 -51.32 -25.08 -13.08
C LYS A 3 -50.42 -23.88 -13.35
N LEU A 4 -50.65 -23.13 -14.45
CA LEU A 4 -49.91 -21.91 -14.76
C LEU A 4 -50.45 -20.73 -13.93
N TYR A 5 -51.77 -20.69 -13.71
CA TYR A 5 -52.43 -19.70 -12.87
C TYR A 5 -52.04 -19.83 -11.39
N THR A 6 -51.88 -21.05 -10.88
CA THR A 6 -51.41 -21.30 -9.51
C THR A 6 -49.93 -20.89 -9.32
N ARG A 7 -49.07 -21.15 -10.32
CA ARG A 7 -47.65 -20.75 -10.27
C ARG A 7 -47.46 -19.23 -10.37
N ILE A 8 -48.29 -18.55 -11.16
CA ILE A 8 -48.29 -17.08 -11.25
C ILE A 8 -48.83 -16.45 -9.96
N LYS A 9 -49.88 -17.01 -9.34
CA LYS A 9 -50.37 -16.55 -8.02
C LYS A 9 -49.34 -16.75 -6.90
N GLN A 10 -48.61 -17.86 -6.89
CA GLN A 10 -47.53 -18.10 -5.91
C GLN A 10 -46.32 -17.19 -6.16
N ALA A 11 -45.95 -16.93 -7.41
CA ALA A 11 -44.89 -15.98 -7.73
C ALA A 11 -45.27 -14.54 -7.34
N ILE A 12 -46.51 -14.12 -7.62
CA ILE A 12 -47.01 -12.79 -7.23
C ILE A 12 -47.12 -12.66 -5.71
N GLN A 13 -47.56 -13.70 -4.98
CA GLN A 13 -47.56 -13.68 -3.51
C GLN A 13 -46.16 -13.66 -2.90
N CYS A 14 -45.18 -14.32 -3.54
CA CYS A 14 -43.80 -14.31 -3.06
C CYS A 14 -43.10 -12.97 -3.35
N THR A 15 -43.39 -12.34 -4.49
CA THR A 15 -42.88 -11.00 -4.83
C THR A 15 -43.60 -9.91 -4.04
N ALA A 16 -44.89 -10.05 -3.77
CA ALA A 16 -45.64 -9.16 -2.88
C ALA A 16 -45.15 -9.30 -1.43
N ARG A 17 -44.89 -10.50 -0.91
CA ARG A 17 -44.27 -10.67 0.43
C ARG A 17 -42.85 -10.10 0.49
N LYS A 18 -42.04 -10.25 -0.57
CA LYS A 18 -40.71 -9.63 -0.62
C LYS A 18 -40.79 -8.11 -0.72
N LEU A 19 -41.73 -7.55 -1.48
CA LEU A 19 -41.93 -6.11 -1.59
C LEU A 19 -42.56 -5.52 -0.31
N THR A 20 -43.47 -6.25 0.35
CA THR A 20 -44.00 -5.87 1.65
C THR A 20 -42.95 -5.99 2.74
N ILE A 21 -42.05 -6.99 2.74
CA ILE A 21 -40.91 -7.08 3.66
C ILE A 21 -39.87 -6.01 3.33
N PHE A 22 -39.63 -5.68 2.05
CA PHE A 22 -38.71 -4.60 1.66
C PHE A 22 -39.26 -3.22 2.02
N ILE A 23 -40.57 -2.99 1.87
CA ILE A 23 -41.27 -1.77 2.28
C ILE A 23 -41.45 -1.73 3.81
N LEU A 24 -41.71 -2.85 4.49
CA LEU A 24 -41.73 -2.90 5.96
C LEU A 24 -40.31 -2.68 6.50
N CYS A 25 -39.26 -3.20 5.86
CA CYS A 25 -37.88 -2.90 6.23
C CYS A 25 -37.49 -1.47 5.88
N PHE A 26 -37.98 -0.87 4.78
CA PHE A 26 -37.71 0.53 4.46
C PHE A 26 -38.48 1.48 5.38
N VAL A 27 -39.73 1.13 5.74
CA VAL A 27 -40.54 1.91 6.68
C VAL A 27 -40.05 1.70 8.10
N ILE A 28 -39.63 0.50 8.51
CA ILE A 28 -38.99 0.25 9.81
C ILE A 28 -37.59 0.86 9.86
N VAL A 29 -36.84 0.95 8.76
CA VAL A 29 -35.56 1.69 8.72
C VAL A 29 -35.81 3.20 8.70
N GLU A 30 -36.81 3.74 7.98
CA GLU A 30 -37.12 5.18 8.03
C GLU A 30 -37.81 5.61 9.35
N THR A 31 -38.54 4.72 10.03
CA THR A 31 -39.14 5.00 11.35
C THR A 31 -38.24 4.64 12.54
N ILE A 32 -37.20 3.81 12.37
CA ILE A 32 -36.10 3.69 13.36
C ILE A 32 -35.07 4.83 13.21
N PHE A 33 -35.00 5.48 12.04
CA PHE A 33 -34.10 6.63 11.82
C PHE A 33 -34.77 8.00 11.91
N SER A 34 -36.02 8.04 12.37
CA SER A 34 -36.62 9.24 12.95
C SER A 34 -36.44 9.15 14.47
N VAL A 35 -35.22 9.37 14.95
CA VAL A 35 -35.02 9.63 16.38
C VAL A 35 -35.64 11.01 16.65
N GLU A 36 -36.93 11.02 16.95
CA GLU A 36 -37.45 11.97 17.90
C GLU A 36 -36.58 11.80 19.15
N CYS A 37 -35.70 12.78 19.38
CA CYS A 37 -34.90 12.86 20.59
C CYS A 37 -35.84 13.16 21.75
N VAL A 38 -36.55 12.13 22.20
CA VAL A 38 -37.29 12.12 23.45
C VAL A 38 -36.47 11.28 24.41
N ALA A 39 -35.64 11.96 25.21
CA ALA A 39 -35.09 11.48 26.48
C ALA A 39 -34.41 10.09 26.50
N GLY A 40 -33.48 9.81 25.59
CA GLY A 40 -32.57 8.66 25.69
C GLY A 40 -31.27 9.00 26.43
N GLU A 41 -30.74 8.07 27.23
CA GLU A 41 -29.40 8.18 27.81
C GLU A 41 -28.34 8.35 26.70
N LEU A 42 -27.38 9.26 26.92
CA LEU A 42 -26.30 9.48 25.97
C LEU A 42 -25.39 8.24 25.91
N PRO A 43 -24.82 7.89 24.74
CA PRO A 43 -23.94 6.74 24.64
C PRO A 43 -22.67 6.88 25.50
N GLU A 44 -22.17 5.76 26.02
CA GLU A 44 -21.00 5.68 26.92
C GLU A 44 -19.76 6.42 26.39
N TRP A 45 -19.51 6.40 25.07
CA TRP A 45 -18.35 7.11 24.49
C TRP A 45 -18.37 8.62 24.75
N THR A 46 -19.54 9.21 24.99
CA THR A 46 -19.65 10.64 25.31
C THR A 46 -19.04 10.99 26.68
N GLU A 47 -18.94 10.01 27.59
CA GLU A 47 -18.27 10.18 28.88
C GLU A 47 -16.76 10.38 28.75
N ASN A 48 -16.17 9.90 27.65
CA ASN A 48 -14.76 10.10 27.34
C ASN A 48 -14.46 11.54 26.89
N ILE A 49 -15.47 12.33 26.55
CA ILE A 49 -15.27 13.73 26.18
C ILE A 49 -14.91 14.53 27.43
N ARG A 50 -13.71 15.11 27.43
CA ARG A 50 -13.23 15.95 28.52
C ARG A 50 -14.15 17.13 28.79
N LYS A 51 -14.30 17.51 30.06
CA LYS A 51 -15.20 18.58 30.52
C LYS A 51 -14.56 19.98 30.46
N ASP A 52 -13.24 20.06 30.48
CA ASP A 52 -12.50 21.32 30.45
C ASP A 52 -12.28 21.81 29.01
N HIS A 53 -11.98 23.11 28.90
CA HIS A 53 -11.64 23.79 27.65
C HIS A 53 -10.22 24.34 27.70
N PRO A 54 -9.49 24.36 26.56
CA PRO A 54 -9.92 23.98 25.22
C PRO A 54 -10.01 22.46 25.02
N ARG A 55 -10.76 22.02 24.01
CA ARG A 55 -10.86 20.60 23.64
C ARG A 55 -10.94 20.33 22.14
N LEU A 56 -10.89 21.35 21.28
CA LEU A 56 -10.67 21.17 19.83
C LEU A 56 -9.21 21.41 19.45
N PHE A 57 -8.63 20.41 18.76
CA PHE A 57 -7.24 20.30 18.27
C PHE A 57 -6.16 20.22 19.35
N PHE A 58 -6.35 20.86 20.49
CA PHE A 58 -5.52 20.69 21.67
C PHE A 58 -6.36 20.89 22.92
N ASN A 59 -5.78 20.53 24.06
CA ASN A 59 -6.42 20.58 25.37
C ASN A 59 -5.45 21.08 26.45
N SER A 60 -5.90 21.17 27.69
CA SER A 60 -5.06 21.67 28.80
C SER A 60 -3.77 20.84 28.98
N ASP A 61 -3.82 19.52 28.79
CA ASP A 61 -2.68 18.61 28.94
C ASP A 61 -1.66 18.74 27.79
N THR A 62 -2.15 18.95 26.57
CA THR A 62 -1.32 19.04 25.36
C THR A 62 -0.84 20.48 25.09
N TRP A 63 -1.53 21.48 25.64
CA TRP A 63 -1.23 22.91 25.45
C TRP A 63 0.24 23.29 25.72
N PRO A 64 0.90 22.83 26.81
CA PRO A 64 2.30 23.16 27.05
C PRO A 64 3.22 22.83 25.87
N LYS A 65 3.03 21.66 25.24
CA LYS A 65 3.81 21.24 24.06
C LYS A 65 3.46 22.06 22.82
N VAL A 66 2.18 22.33 22.60
CA VAL A 66 1.70 23.18 21.49
C VAL A 66 2.30 24.58 21.59
N ARG A 67 2.26 25.19 22.78
CA ARG A 67 2.84 26.51 23.07
C ARG A 67 4.36 26.50 22.90
N GLN A 68 5.04 25.47 23.42
CA GLN A 68 6.48 25.31 23.24
C GLN A 68 6.85 25.25 21.75
N ARG A 69 6.07 24.52 20.95
CA ARG A 69 6.31 24.41 19.51
C ARG A 69 6.09 25.74 18.79
N ALA A 70 5.04 26.47 19.16
CA ALA A 70 4.75 27.81 18.62
C ALA A 70 5.85 28.83 18.94
N LEU A 71 6.45 28.78 20.13
CA LEU A 71 7.52 29.69 20.54
C LEU A 71 8.92 29.20 20.15
N GLY A 72 9.07 27.92 19.82
CA GLY A 72 10.32 27.25 19.44
C GLY A 72 10.35 26.87 17.96
N THR A 73 10.17 25.58 17.67
CA THR A 73 10.35 24.98 16.33
C THR A 73 9.58 25.68 15.21
N GLU A 74 8.37 26.16 15.49
CA GLU A 74 7.49 26.82 14.51
C GLU A 74 7.33 28.32 14.76
N ARG A 75 8.32 28.94 15.41
CA ARG A 75 8.30 30.37 15.74
C ARG A 75 8.09 31.27 14.52
N GLN A 76 8.66 30.91 13.36
CA GLN A 76 8.47 31.67 12.13
C GLN A 76 7.00 31.65 11.67
N TRP A 77 6.35 30.49 11.70
CA TRP A 77 4.93 30.36 11.37
C TRP A 77 4.05 31.10 12.39
N TYR A 78 4.36 30.98 13.68
CA TYR A 78 3.68 31.75 14.72
C TYR A 78 3.79 33.26 14.50
N ASN A 79 4.99 33.78 14.22
CA ASN A 79 5.21 35.20 13.94
C ASN A 79 4.45 35.67 12.69
N TYR A 80 4.37 34.84 11.66
CA TYR A 80 3.57 35.13 10.47
C TYR A 80 2.08 35.30 10.82
N ILE A 81 1.51 34.38 11.60
CA ILE A 81 0.11 34.48 12.04
C ILE A 81 -0.09 35.69 12.95
N LYS A 82 0.78 35.89 13.96
CA LYS A 82 0.73 37.04 14.86
C LYS A 82 0.79 38.37 14.08
N GLY A 83 1.67 38.49 13.09
CA GLY A 83 1.76 39.69 12.26
C GLY A 83 0.48 40.01 11.49
N ARG A 84 -0.28 38.99 11.06
CA ARG A 84 -1.61 39.20 10.45
C ARG A 84 -2.63 39.71 11.47
N VAL A 85 -2.60 39.19 12.68
CA VAL A 85 -3.45 39.66 13.79
C VAL A 85 -3.09 41.10 14.16
N ASP A 86 -1.80 41.42 14.31
CA ASP A 86 -1.31 42.78 14.61
C ASP A 86 -1.73 43.78 13.52
N ASN A 87 -1.66 43.38 12.24
CA ASN A 87 -2.12 44.22 11.13
C ASN A 87 -3.64 44.43 11.14
N LEU A 88 -4.41 43.43 11.58
CA LEU A 88 -5.86 43.58 11.73
C LEU A 88 -6.20 44.52 12.89
N ILE A 89 -5.48 44.45 14.01
CA ILE A 89 -5.61 45.43 15.11
C ILE A 89 -5.37 46.84 14.59
N LYS A 90 -4.27 47.06 13.84
CA LYS A 90 -3.96 48.38 13.25
C LYS A 90 -5.05 48.89 12.31
N ARG A 91 -5.66 48.00 11.50
CA ARG A 91 -6.75 48.36 10.58
C ARG A 91 -8.07 48.61 11.30
N ALA A 92 -8.35 47.88 12.37
CA ALA A 92 -9.53 48.10 13.20
C ALA A 92 -9.44 49.45 13.93
N GLY A 93 -8.24 49.87 14.35
CA GLY A 93 -8.05 51.09 15.13
C GLY A 93 -8.91 51.09 16.39
N ASP A 94 -9.50 52.24 16.72
CA ASP A 94 -10.38 52.42 17.87
C ASP A 94 -11.85 52.04 17.59
N THR A 95 -12.16 51.42 16.44
CA THR A 95 -13.55 51.01 16.15
C THR A 95 -14.00 49.92 17.11
N ASP A 96 -15.11 50.16 17.82
CA ASP A 96 -15.69 49.18 18.73
C ASP A 96 -16.33 48.00 17.98
N VAL A 97 -16.78 48.23 16.76
CA VAL A 97 -17.50 47.26 15.92
C VAL A 97 -16.83 47.17 14.56
N LEU A 98 -16.45 45.95 14.16
CA LEU A 98 -15.93 45.68 12.81
C LEU A 98 -17.07 45.57 11.79
N ASP A 99 -16.75 45.86 10.52
CA ASP A 99 -17.61 45.59 9.37
C ASP A 99 -18.24 44.20 9.42
N THR A 100 -19.49 44.08 8.96
CA THR A 100 -20.19 42.79 8.86
C THR A 100 -19.61 41.94 7.75
N LYS A 101 -18.62 41.09 8.06
CA LYS A 101 -17.95 40.16 7.13
C LYS A 101 -17.58 38.86 7.85
N GLU A 102 -17.22 37.83 7.09
CA GLU A 102 -16.76 36.56 7.64
C GLU A 102 -15.32 36.66 8.18
N TYR A 103 -15.17 36.65 9.52
CA TYR A 103 -13.90 36.79 10.26
C TYR A 103 -13.57 35.59 11.16
N GLY A 104 -14.19 34.42 10.93
CA GLY A 104 -14.03 33.26 11.80
C GLY A 104 -12.57 32.77 11.89
N GLN A 105 -11.83 32.85 10.79
CA GLN A 105 -10.41 32.50 10.76
C GLN A 105 -9.55 33.48 11.58
N GLU A 106 -9.79 34.78 11.40
CA GLU A 106 -9.13 35.84 12.15
C GLU A 106 -9.43 35.76 13.65
N ALA A 107 -10.66 35.39 14.02
CA ALA A 107 -11.04 35.13 15.40
C ALA A 107 -10.17 34.00 16.00
N ALA A 108 -10.02 32.87 15.30
CA ALA A 108 -9.19 31.77 15.78
C ALA A 108 -7.71 32.15 15.88
N TRP A 109 -7.18 32.94 14.93
CA TRP A 109 -5.81 33.46 15.01
C TRP A 109 -5.61 34.32 16.25
N ALA A 110 -6.50 35.30 16.47
CA ALA A 110 -6.42 36.20 17.62
C ALA A 110 -6.59 35.44 18.95
N ALA A 111 -7.50 34.48 19.02
CA ALA A 111 -7.68 33.59 20.18
C ALA A 111 -6.41 32.78 20.49
N PHE A 112 -5.76 32.21 19.47
CA PHE A 112 -4.51 31.46 19.65
C PHE A 112 -3.37 32.37 20.13
N VAL A 113 -3.20 33.54 19.50
CA VAL A 113 -2.18 34.53 19.92
C VAL A 113 -2.42 34.96 21.37
N TYR A 114 -3.66 35.27 21.74
CA TYR A 114 -4.03 35.57 23.13
C TYR A 114 -3.66 34.43 24.08
N ARG A 115 -3.94 33.17 23.73
CA ARG A 115 -3.56 32.03 24.58
C ARG A 115 -2.05 31.95 24.79
N VAL A 116 -1.24 32.31 23.80
CA VAL A 116 0.23 32.33 23.89
C VAL A 116 0.75 33.51 24.72
N THR A 117 0.23 34.73 24.50
CA THR A 117 0.75 35.99 25.06
C THR A 117 0.05 36.48 26.33
N GLN A 118 -1.22 36.13 26.51
CA GLN A 118 -2.14 36.65 27.52
C GLN A 118 -2.40 38.17 27.43
N GLU A 119 -2.10 38.80 26.29
CA GLU A 119 -2.34 40.25 26.10
C GLU A 119 -3.78 40.55 25.68
N GLN A 120 -4.43 41.47 26.41
CA GLN A 120 -5.86 41.76 26.28
C GLN A 120 -6.29 42.24 24.88
N GLN A 121 -5.41 42.91 24.14
CA GLN A 121 -5.71 43.39 22.78
C GLN A 121 -6.11 42.25 21.82
N TYR A 122 -5.53 41.07 21.97
CA TYR A 122 -5.84 39.90 21.13
C TYR A 122 -7.16 39.25 21.52
N LEU A 123 -7.47 39.19 22.82
CA LEU A 123 -8.78 38.74 23.31
C LEU A 123 -9.89 39.67 22.77
N ASN A 124 -9.70 40.98 22.88
CA ASN A 124 -10.65 41.98 22.41
C ASN A 124 -10.86 41.87 20.89
N LEU A 125 -9.80 41.73 20.11
CA LEU A 125 -9.91 41.55 18.66
C LEU A 125 -10.67 40.26 18.31
N SER A 126 -10.36 39.14 18.97
CA SER A 126 -11.06 37.88 18.71
C SER A 126 -12.56 37.98 18.97
N LYS A 127 -12.97 38.70 20.03
CA LYS A 127 -14.38 38.94 20.35
C LYS A 127 -15.06 39.80 19.27
N LYS A 128 -14.39 40.85 18.79
CA LYS A 128 -14.87 41.69 17.68
C LYS A 128 -15.05 40.87 16.39
N CYS A 129 -14.10 40.00 16.05
CA CYS A 129 -14.18 39.12 14.88
C CYS A 129 -15.31 38.07 14.99
N LEU A 130 -15.52 37.49 16.18
CA LEU A 130 -16.63 36.57 16.44
C LEU A 130 -17.98 37.25 16.21
N ASP A 131 -18.19 38.42 16.83
CA ASP A 131 -19.45 39.16 16.66
C ASP A 131 -19.71 39.55 15.20
N ALA A 132 -18.69 40.07 14.51
CA ALA A 132 -18.80 40.44 13.10
C ALA A 132 -19.18 39.26 12.19
N SER A 133 -18.59 38.09 12.44
CA SER A 133 -18.91 36.86 11.71
C SER A 133 -20.36 36.43 11.97
N LEU A 134 -20.81 36.46 13.21
CA LEU A 134 -22.17 36.06 13.56
C LEU A 134 -23.22 37.02 12.98
N ARG A 135 -22.94 38.34 12.96
CA ARG A 135 -23.79 39.32 12.26
C ARG A 135 -23.85 39.04 10.76
N PHE A 136 -22.71 38.67 10.16
CA PHE A 136 -22.66 38.32 8.75
C PHE A 136 -23.46 37.05 8.43
N TYR A 137 -23.42 36.04 9.30
CA TYR A 137 -24.23 34.84 9.13
C TYR A 137 -25.73 35.14 9.23
N ASP A 138 -26.14 35.99 10.17
CA ASP A 138 -27.52 36.47 10.28
C ASP A 138 -27.95 37.21 9.00
N GLU A 139 -27.10 38.10 8.46
CA GLU A 139 -27.35 38.85 7.23
C GLU A 139 -27.48 37.94 5.98
N CYS A 140 -26.54 37.01 5.78
CA CYS A 140 -26.59 36.05 4.67
C CYS A 140 -27.88 35.24 4.69
N PHE A 141 -28.28 34.74 5.87
CA PHE A 141 -29.53 33.99 6.01
C PHE A 141 -30.75 34.83 5.64
N ASN A 142 -30.84 36.07 6.15
CA ASN A 142 -31.94 36.98 5.84
C ASN A 142 -32.04 37.30 4.34
N GLN A 143 -30.89 37.37 3.65
CA GLN A 143 -30.81 37.58 2.21
C GLN A 143 -30.97 36.30 1.39
N LYS A 144 -31.15 35.12 2.02
CA LYS A 144 -31.16 33.79 1.38
C LYS A 144 -29.91 33.53 0.53
N LYS A 145 -28.75 33.99 1.01
CA LYS A 145 -27.44 33.78 0.40
C LYS A 145 -26.61 32.81 1.22
N SER A 146 -25.80 31.99 0.54
CA SER A 146 -24.80 31.17 1.19
C SER A 146 -23.74 32.06 1.84
N VAL A 147 -23.31 31.73 3.06
CA VAL A 147 -22.19 32.42 3.74
C VAL A 147 -20.89 32.19 2.97
N ASN A 148 -20.58 30.91 2.75
CA ASN A 148 -19.39 30.46 2.06
C ASN A 148 -19.62 29.02 1.59
N TRP A 149 -19.02 28.63 0.46
CA TRP A 149 -19.06 27.25 -0.02
C TRP A 149 -18.41 26.26 0.94
N TYR A 150 -17.42 26.72 1.73
CA TYR A 150 -16.71 25.93 2.73
C TYR A 150 -17.15 26.29 4.15
N SER A 151 -17.15 25.31 5.05
CA SER A 151 -17.43 25.53 6.47
C SER A 151 -16.22 26.02 7.28
N THR A 152 -15.03 26.08 6.68
CA THR A 152 -13.75 26.34 7.35
C THR A 152 -13.80 27.54 8.30
N SER A 153 -14.30 28.69 7.86
CA SER A 153 -14.35 29.89 8.72
C SER A 153 -15.35 29.74 9.88
N ARG A 154 -16.51 29.14 9.65
CA ARG A 154 -17.50 28.80 10.70
C ARG A 154 -16.93 27.84 11.75
N VAL A 155 -16.12 26.86 11.31
CA VAL A 155 -15.39 25.98 12.24
C VAL A 155 -14.33 26.77 13.02
N HIS A 156 -13.58 27.66 12.38
CA HIS A 156 -12.61 28.52 13.09
C HIS A 156 -13.29 29.45 14.12
N ALA A 157 -14.50 29.96 13.85
CA ALA A 157 -15.28 30.69 14.85
C ALA A 157 -15.61 29.80 16.08
N THR A 158 -15.88 28.50 15.85
CA THR A 158 -16.06 27.52 16.94
C THR A 158 -14.77 27.34 17.74
N LEU A 159 -13.60 27.27 17.06
CA LEU A 159 -12.29 27.19 17.71
C LEU A 159 -12.00 28.42 18.58
N ALA A 160 -12.28 29.62 18.06
CA ALA A 160 -12.07 30.85 18.81
C ALA A 160 -12.89 30.85 20.11
N TRP A 161 -14.15 30.39 20.05
CA TRP A 161 -14.97 30.23 21.23
C TRP A 161 -14.40 29.19 22.22
N ASP A 162 -14.02 28.01 21.73
CA ASP A 162 -13.43 26.92 22.55
C ASP A 162 -12.16 27.37 23.28
N TRP A 163 -11.26 28.05 22.57
CA TRP A 163 -9.96 28.45 23.11
C TRP A 163 -10.06 29.66 24.02
N LEU A 164 -11.10 30.48 23.89
CA LEU A 164 -11.37 31.62 24.77
C LEU A 164 -12.32 31.28 25.91
N TYR A 165 -12.88 30.07 25.98
CA TYR A 165 -13.94 29.70 26.93
C TYR A 165 -13.69 30.27 28.33
N ASN A 166 -12.54 29.98 28.93
CA ASN A 166 -12.18 30.40 30.28
C ASN A 166 -12.04 31.93 30.46
N SER A 167 -11.84 32.68 29.39
CA SER A 167 -11.70 34.15 29.38
C SER A 167 -12.96 34.89 28.93
N LEU A 168 -13.98 34.18 28.44
CA LEU A 168 -15.30 34.74 28.14
C LEU A 168 -16.18 34.73 29.40
N THR A 169 -16.98 35.77 29.57
CA THR A 169 -18.05 35.78 30.57
C THR A 169 -19.15 34.77 30.21
N GLU A 170 -19.95 34.33 31.17
CA GLU A 170 -21.06 33.40 30.90
C GLU A 170 -22.04 33.95 29.85
N ALA A 171 -22.36 35.24 29.93
CA ALA A 171 -23.21 35.92 28.96
C ALA A 171 -22.62 35.89 27.54
N GLU A 172 -21.31 36.09 27.40
CA GLU A 172 -20.62 36.01 26.11
C GLU A 172 -20.56 34.58 25.57
N ARG A 173 -20.26 33.60 26.44
CA ARG A 173 -20.27 32.18 26.08
C ARG A 173 -21.62 31.78 25.49
N ARG A 174 -22.70 32.09 26.20
CA ARG A 174 -24.09 31.81 25.79
C ARG A 174 -24.44 32.55 24.50
N ASN A 175 -24.18 33.86 24.43
CA ASN A 175 -24.53 34.68 23.27
C ASN A 175 -23.88 34.14 21.98
N TYR A 176 -22.56 33.96 21.98
CA TYR A 176 -21.84 33.56 20.78
C TYR A 176 -22.19 32.16 20.32
N MET A 177 -22.25 31.18 21.24
CA MET A 177 -22.55 29.79 20.87
C MET A 177 -24.01 29.61 20.42
N SER A 178 -24.99 30.20 21.13
CA SER A 178 -26.39 30.16 20.69
C SER A 178 -26.59 30.78 19.31
N ARG A 179 -25.93 31.90 19.01
CA ARG A 179 -25.99 32.52 17.67
C ARG A 179 -25.35 31.63 16.60
N LEU A 180 -24.25 30.95 16.91
CA LEU A 180 -23.59 30.02 16.00
C LEU A 180 -24.48 28.79 15.70
N VAL A 181 -25.05 28.16 16.73
CA VAL A 181 -26.02 27.06 16.59
C VAL A 181 -27.20 27.53 15.73
N ARG A 182 -27.80 28.67 16.05
CA ARG A 182 -28.93 29.23 15.29
C ARG A 182 -28.57 29.54 13.84
N ALA A 183 -27.36 29.99 13.55
CA ALA A 183 -26.91 30.26 12.19
C ALA A 183 -26.83 28.97 11.35
N ILE A 184 -26.30 27.88 11.92
CA ILE A 184 -26.20 26.59 11.24
C ILE A 184 -27.58 25.91 11.12
N ASP A 185 -28.36 25.85 12.21
CA ASP A 185 -29.65 25.17 12.25
C ASP A 185 -30.67 25.74 11.25
N ARG A 186 -30.74 27.08 11.15
CA ARG A 186 -31.63 27.75 10.19
C ARG A 186 -31.27 27.44 8.74
N VAL A 187 -29.99 27.36 8.41
CA VAL A 187 -29.53 26.99 7.06
C VAL A 187 -29.92 25.55 6.73
N LEU A 188 -29.73 24.61 7.66
CA LEU A 188 -30.11 23.21 7.48
C LEU A 188 -31.64 23.03 7.28
N LYS A 189 -32.44 23.84 7.98
CA LYS A 189 -33.91 23.82 7.95
C LYS A 189 -34.54 24.69 6.84
N ALA A 190 -33.77 25.54 6.16
CA ALA A 190 -34.30 26.49 5.19
C ALA A 190 -35.09 25.78 4.07
N ARG A 191 -36.32 26.23 3.83
CA ARG A 191 -37.19 25.79 2.72
C ARG A 191 -37.81 27.01 2.04
N PRO A 192 -37.65 27.21 0.71
CA PRO A 192 -36.76 26.46 -0.19
C PRO A 192 -35.29 26.58 0.25
N THR A 193 -34.45 25.65 -0.20
CA THR A 193 -33.02 25.63 0.15
C THR A 193 -32.33 26.92 -0.29
N ILE A 194 -31.35 27.37 0.51
CA ILE A 194 -30.52 28.54 0.16
C ILE A 194 -29.75 28.24 -1.11
N TYR A 195 -29.80 29.18 -2.05
CA TYR A 195 -29.12 29.05 -3.34
C TYR A 195 -27.61 28.89 -3.12
N ARG A 196 -27.03 27.86 -3.74
CA ARG A 196 -25.61 27.49 -3.66
C ARG A 196 -25.08 27.17 -2.26
N GLU A 197 -25.94 26.84 -1.30
CA GLU A 197 -25.45 26.29 -0.04
C GLU A 197 -24.91 24.88 -0.25
N ASN A 198 -23.68 24.63 0.21
CA ASN A 198 -23.04 23.34 0.10
C ASN A 198 -23.51 22.40 1.22
N MET A 199 -24.30 21.39 0.84
CA MET A 199 -24.85 20.36 1.73
C MET A 199 -24.08 19.02 1.68
N SER A 200 -22.82 19.05 1.23
CA SER A 200 -21.94 17.88 1.12
C SER A 200 -22.02 16.97 2.35
N GLY A 201 -21.95 15.66 2.10
CA GLY A 201 -22.11 14.62 3.10
C GLY A 201 -20.94 13.67 3.14
N TYR A 202 -21.11 12.55 3.85
CA TYR A 202 -20.04 11.58 4.10
C TYR A 202 -19.41 10.97 2.83
N SER A 203 -20.18 10.86 1.74
CA SER A 203 -19.73 10.30 0.46
C SER A 203 -19.12 11.31 -0.51
N THR A 204 -18.95 12.56 -0.08
CA THR A 204 -18.32 13.62 -0.87
C THR A 204 -17.25 14.33 -0.05
N GLY A 205 -16.94 15.59 -0.37
CA GLY A 205 -15.86 16.31 0.29
C GLY A 205 -16.07 16.63 1.78
N PHE A 206 -17.33 16.57 2.26
CA PHE A 206 -17.73 16.85 3.66
C PHE A 206 -17.12 18.12 4.27
N TYR A 207 -17.12 19.20 3.50
CA TYR A 207 -16.63 20.53 3.91
C TYR A 207 -17.72 21.61 3.83
N GLY A 208 -18.99 21.22 3.66
CA GLY A 208 -20.15 22.09 3.66
C GLY A 208 -20.71 22.35 5.06
N VAL A 209 -21.88 22.98 5.16
CA VAL A 209 -22.47 23.44 6.44
C VAL A 209 -22.69 22.32 7.45
N LYS A 210 -23.01 21.09 6.99
CA LYS A 210 -23.17 19.89 7.82
C LYS A 210 -21.92 19.54 8.64
N ASN A 211 -20.74 19.84 8.09
CA ASN A 211 -19.46 19.57 8.76
C ASN A 211 -19.34 20.33 10.10
N CYS A 212 -20.02 21.47 10.26
CA CYS A 212 -20.00 22.24 11.52
C CYS A 212 -20.59 21.48 12.72
N GLN A 213 -21.47 20.50 12.49
CA GLN A 213 -22.24 19.85 13.56
C GLN A 213 -21.35 19.10 14.55
N TRP A 214 -20.31 18.40 14.09
CA TRP A 214 -19.33 17.75 14.98
C TRP A 214 -18.58 18.77 15.85
N PHE A 215 -18.03 19.83 15.24
CA PHE A 215 -17.23 20.81 15.98
C PHE A 215 -18.06 21.55 17.02
N ILE A 216 -19.28 21.98 16.67
CA ILE A 216 -20.18 22.66 17.60
C ILE A 216 -20.67 21.69 18.68
N GLY A 217 -21.11 20.49 18.30
CA GLY A 217 -21.58 19.46 19.21
C GLY A 217 -20.51 19.09 20.25
N CYS A 218 -19.30 18.77 19.79
CA CYS A 218 -18.16 18.39 20.65
C CYS A 218 -17.74 19.52 21.60
N THR A 219 -17.70 20.77 21.12
CA THR A 219 -17.29 21.91 21.95
C THR A 219 -18.36 22.32 22.96
N ALA A 220 -19.62 22.44 22.56
CA ALA A 220 -20.68 22.94 23.44
C ALA A 220 -21.23 21.86 24.39
N PHE A 221 -20.83 20.59 24.23
CA PHE A 221 -21.29 19.49 25.04
C PHE A 221 -21.03 19.71 26.54
N GLY A 222 -22.07 19.53 27.37
CA GLY A 222 -22.02 19.73 28.82
C GLY A 222 -22.02 21.19 29.29
N THR A 223 -22.23 22.17 28.38
CA THR A 223 -22.22 23.61 28.73
C THR A 223 -23.62 24.20 28.99
N VAL A 224 -24.69 23.39 28.87
CA VAL A 224 -26.11 23.77 28.95
C VAL A 224 -26.58 24.86 27.95
N ILE A 225 -25.74 25.21 26.97
CA ILE A 225 -26.10 26.15 25.89
C ILE A 225 -26.69 25.35 24.73
N GLU A 226 -27.95 25.61 24.38
CA GLU A 226 -28.67 24.89 23.30
C GLU A 226 -28.60 23.36 23.44
N GLU A 227 -28.71 22.85 24.67
CA GLU A 227 -28.35 21.48 25.06
C GLU A 227 -28.91 20.38 24.16
N ASP A 228 -30.22 20.39 23.89
CA ASP A 228 -30.86 19.39 23.03
C ASP A 228 -30.25 19.36 21.62
N LYS A 229 -30.01 20.54 21.04
CA LYS A 229 -29.46 20.68 19.69
C LYS A 229 -27.99 20.29 19.64
N VAL A 230 -27.23 20.65 20.68
CA VAL A 230 -25.82 20.29 20.83
C VAL A 230 -25.67 18.77 20.97
N ASN A 231 -26.50 18.12 21.78
CA ASN A 231 -26.50 16.67 21.94
C ASN A 231 -26.87 15.96 20.64
N GLU A 232 -27.90 16.43 19.93
CA GLU A 232 -28.27 15.93 18.60
C GLU A 232 -27.08 16.01 17.62
N TRP A 233 -26.41 17.17 17.57
CA TRP A 233 -25.29 17.40 16.64
C TRP A 233 -24.02 16.67 17.01
N LEU A 234 -23.77 16.45 18.30
CA LEU A 234 -22.67 15.61 18.77
C LEU A 234 -22.83 14.19 18.24
N LEU A 235 -24.00 13.58 18.45
CA LEU A 235 -24.29 12.21 18.03
C LEU A 235 -24.29 12.09 16.50
N TRP A 236 -25.02 12.97 15.82
CA TRP A 236 -25.11 12.96 14.36
C TRP A 236 -23.75 13.24 13.71
N GLY A 237 -23.03 14.27 14.19
CA GLY A 237 -21.74 14.67 13.65
C GLY A 237 -20.68 13.58 13.80
N ARG A 238 -20.64 12.88 14.94
CA ARG A 238 -19.77 11.72 15.13
C ARG A 238 -20.14 10.60 14.17
N ASN A 239 -21.42 10.24 14.07
CA ASN A 239 -21.87 9.15 13.23
C ASN A 239 -21.59 9.39 11.73
N GLU A 240 -21.77 10.62 11.25
CA GLU A 240 -21.47 10.95 9.85
C GLU A 240 -19.97 10.97 9.55
N ASN A 241 -19.13 11.41 10.49
CA ASN A 241 -17.68 11.28 10.34
C ASN A 241 -17.25 9.81 10.29
N MET A 242 -17.85 8.94 11.11
CA MET A 242 -17.58 7.50 11.04
C MET A 242 -18.01 6.88 9.70
N LYS A 243 -19.18 7.26 9.16
CA LYS A 243 -19.60 6.86 7.81
C LYS A 243 -18.65 7.37 6.73
N LEU A 244 -18.11 8.59 6.89
CA LEU A 244 -17.15 9.16 5.96
C LEU A 244 -15.84 8.36 5.95
N LEU A 245 -15.33 8.01 7.13
CA LEU A 245 -14.14 7.19 7.26
C LEU A 245 -14.32 5.82 6.59
N GLU A 246 -15.47 5.18 6.79
CA GLU A 246 -15.78 3.89 6.18
C GLU A 246 -15.94 3.97 4.66
N HIS A 247 -16.61 5.01 4.16
CA HIS A 247 -16.73 5.27 2.73
C HIS A 247 -15.35 5.44 2.09
N ARG A 248 -14.47 6.22 2.72
CA ARG A 248 -13.12 6.49 2.21
C ARG A 248 -12.19 5.29 2.34
N ARG A 249 -12.32 4.50 3.40
CA ARG A 249 -11.64 3.21 3.54
C ARG A 249 -11.97 2.28 2.38
N THR A 250 -13.26 2.18 2.05
CA THR A 250 -13.74 1.40 0.90
C THR A 250 -13.21 2.00 -0.41
N ALA A 251 -13.32 3.32 -0.59
CA ALA A 251 -12.86 4.01 -1.79
C ALA A 251 -11.36 3.81 -2.05
N CYS A 252 -10.51 3.96 -1.06
CA CYS A 252 -9.06 3.85 -1.23
C CYS A 252 -8.56 2.41 -1.40
N GLY A 253 -9.31 1.41 -0.91
CA GLY A 253 -8.83 0.03 -0.86
C GLY A 253 -7.49 -0.09 -0.11
N ASP A 254 -6.57 -0.89 -0.65
CA ASP A 254 -5.19 -1.06 -0.17
C ASP A 254 -4.15 -0.27 -1.00
N ASP A 255 -4.62 0.55 -1.95
CA ASP A 255 -3.78 1.31 -2.88
C ASP A 255 -3.67 2.80 -2.53
N GLY A 256 -4.66 3.37 -1.84
CA GLY A 256 -4.76 4.81 -1.57
C GLY A 256 -5.74 5.54 -2.49
N GLY A 257 -5.77 6.87 -2.38
CA GLY A 257 -6.74 7.71 -3.08
C GLY A 257 -7.58 8.54 -2.12
N GLY A 258 -8.86 8.72 -2.43
CA GLY A 258 -9.82 9.42 -1.59
C GLY A 258 -11.26 9.23 -2.05
N ALA A 259 -12.16 10.16 -1.71
CA ALA A 259 -13.56 10.10 -2.15
C ALA A 259 -13.80 10.60 -3.61
N SER A 260 -12.72 10.82 -4.37
CA SER A 260 -12.74 11.14 -5.81
C SER A 260 -11.43 10.65 -6.42
N SER A 261 -11.35 10.48 -7.74
CA SER A 261 -10.11 10.23 -8.49
C SER A 261 -9.52 11.50 -9.13
N THR A 262 -10.19 12.65 -8.96
CA THR A 262 -9.70 13.95 -9.44
C THR A 262 -8.78 14.59 -8.39
N LEU A 263 -7.50 14.76 -8.71
CA LEU A 263 -6.47 15.17 -7.74
C LEU A 263 -6.72 16.53 -7.10
N GLY A 264 -7.34 17.47 -7.82
CA GLY A 264 -7.71 18.78 -7.26
C GLY A 264 -8.58 18.69 -6.00
N TYR A 265 -9.37 17.61 -5.86
CA TYR A 265 -10.21 17.36 -4.70
C TYR A 265 -9.49 16.49 -3.66
N VAL A 266 -8.87 15.40 -4.11
CA VAL A 266 -8.15 14.43 -3.25
C VAL A 266 -6.96 15.04 -2.54
N LEU A 267 -6.26 15.98 -3.19
CA LEU A 267 -5.12 16.70 -2.62
C LEU A 267 -5.51 18.08 -2.07
N GLY A 268 -6.79 18.44 -2.19
CA GLY A 268 -7.32 19.73 -1.79
C GLY A 268 -8.10 19.65 -0.47
N ALA A 269 -9.41 19.86 -0.56
CA ALA A 269 -10.25 19.99 0.64
C ALA A 269 -10.62 18.64 1.29
N TYR A 270 -10.58 17.53 0.54
CA TYR A 270 -11.11 16.25 1.01
C TYR A 270 -10.36 15.74 2.26
N PRO A 271 -9.01 15.69 2.30
CA PRO A 271 -8.30 15.15 3.46
C PRO A 271 -8.54 15.93 4.76
N TRP A 272 -8.97 17.18 4.68
CA TRP A 272 -9.29 17.97 5.88
C TRP A 272 -10.44 17.38 6.69
N ALA A 273 -11.45 16.79 6.05
CA ALA A 273 -12.57 16.20 6.76
C ALA A 273 -12.08 15.13 7.77
N GLU A 274 -11.21 14.23 7.33
CA GLU A 274 -10.66 13.14 8.15
C GLU A 274 -9.65 13.66 9.16
N GLN A 275 -8.69 14.46 8.71
CA GLN A 275 -7.62 14.96 9.57
C GLN A 275 -8.19 15.82 10.71
N ASN A 276 -9.10 16.74 10.42
CA ASN A 276 -9.73 17.54 11.47
C ASN A 276 -10.50 16.68 12.47
N PHE A 277 -11.21 15.65 12.00
CA PHE A 277 -11.92 14.74 12.88
C PHE A 277 -10.95 13.95 13.78
N PHE A 278 -9.87 13.40 13.24
CA PHE A 278 -8.86 12.69 14.03
C PHE A 278 -8.23 13.56 15.12
N TYR A 279 -7.82 14.78 14.78
CA TYR A 279 -7.21 15.68 15.77
C TYR A 279 -8.21 16.16 16.81
N THR A 280 -9.47 16.40 16.44
CA THR A 280 -10.49 16.86 17.39
C THR A 280 -11.04 15.75 18.26
N TRP A 281 -11.09 14.51 17.76
CA TRP A 281 -11.32 13.32 18.58
C TRP A 281 -10.19 13.15 19.59
N LEU A 282 -8.93 13.12 19.12
CA LEU A 282 -7.76 12.97 19.98
C LEU A 282 -7.70 14.04 21.07
N SER A 283 -7.97 15.30 20.74
CA SER A 283 -7.93 16.37 21.74
C SER A 283 -9.09 16.31 22.74
N SER A 284 -10.26 15.82 22.34
CA SER A 284 -11.44 15.77 23.20
C SER A 284 -11.52 14.51 24.05
N THR A 285 -11.02 13.37 23.56
CA THR A 285 -11.10 12.06 24.26
C THR A 285 -9.77 11.55 24.78
N GLY A 286 -8.64 12.05 24.25
CA GLY A 286 -7.30 11.53 24.54
C GLY A 286 -6.90 10.29 23.71
N GLU A 287 -7.79 9.81 22.84
CA GLU A 287 -7.59 8.60 22.04
C GLU A 287 -7.14 8.94 20.60
N ASN A 288 -6.10 8.28 20.09
CA ASN A 288 -5.73 8.40 18.67
C ASN A 288 -6.37 7.27 17.85
N ILE A 289 -7.48 7.56 17.18
CA ILE A 289 -8.20 6.60 16.33
C ILE A 289 -7.65 6.51 14.90
N ALA A 290 -6.77 7.42 14.47
CA ALA A 290 -6.28 7.42 13.09
C ALA A 290 -5.67 6.07 12.64
N PRO A 291 -4.89 5.34 13.46
CA PRO A 291 -4.34 4.03 13.09
C PRO A 291 -5.36 2.96 12.70
N ASP A 292 -6.62 3.07 13.18
CA ASP A 292 -7.72 2.17 12.83
C ASP A 292 -8.28 2.45 11.43
N TRP A 293 -7.86 3.57 10.83
CA TRP A 293 -8.27 4.07 9.51
C TRP A 293 -7.06 4.22 8.57
N PRO A 294 -6.34 3.12 8.27
CA PRO A 294 -5.05 3.17 7.59
C PRO A 294 -5.12 3.70 6.14
N HIS A 295 -6.30 3.76 5.53
CA HIS A 295 -6.48 4.25 4.17
C HIS A 295 -5.99 5.68 3.95
N SER A 296 -6.10 6.54 4.98
CA SER A 296 -5.62 7.92 4.90
C SER A 296 -4.09 7.99 4.83
N ALA A 297 -3.37 6.99 5.34
CA ALA A 297 -1.91 6.93 5.23
C ALA A 297 -1.44 6.55 3.80
N TRP A 298 -2.27 5.83 3.04
CA TRP A 298 -1.98 5.42 1.65
C TRP A 298 -2.10 6.55 0.62
N LEU A 299 -2.57 7.75 1.00
CA LEU A 299 -2.65 8.90 0.09
C LEU A 299 -1.31 9.17 -0.63
N ALA A 300 -0.19 8.97 0.07
CA ALA A 300 1.14 9.12 -0.50
C ALA A 300 1.40 8.16 -1.68
N ASN A 301 0.88 6.93 -1.64
CA ASN A 301 1.02 5.98 -2.75
C ASN A 301 0.26 6.46 -3.99
N TYR A 302 -0.96 6.94 -3.82
CA TYR A 302 -1.75 7.45 -4.95
C TYR A 302 -1.12 8.68 -5.61
N VAL A 303 -0.52 9.57 -4.80
CA VAL A 303 0.18 10.76 -5.28
C VAL A 303 1.39 10.40 -6.13
N ILE A 304 2.27 9.51 -5.68
CA ILE A 304 3.51 9.22 -6.42
C ILE A 304 3.26 8.55 -7.77
N TRP A 305 2.14 7.84 -7.93
CA TRP A 305 1.75 7.28 -9.22
C TRP A 305 1.14 8.32 -10.16
N ASN A 306 0.44 9.32 -9.63
CA ASN A 306 -0.08 10.43 -10.43
C ASN A 306 0.95 11.55 -10.68
N TRP A 307 2.17 11.40 -10.18
CA TRP A 307 3.25 12.38 -10.31
C TRP A 307 3.97 12.18 -11.64
N ILE A 308 3.78 13.13 -12.56
CA ILE A 308 4.57 13.22 -13.80
C ILE A 308 5.73 14.17 -13.52
N GLU A 309 6.96 13.65 -13.58
CA GLU A 309 8.15 14.46 -13.40
C GLU A 309 8.38 15.36 -14.62
N SER A 310 8.71 16.63 -14.40
CA SER A 310 9.02 17.59 -15.46
C SER A 310 10.01 18.64 -14.95
N ASP A 311 10.72 19.31 -15.87
CA ASP A 311 11.78 20.27 -15.53
C ASP A 311 11.26 21.55 -14.82
N ALA A 312 9.96 21.87 -14.94
CA ALA A 312 9.38 23.09 -14.40
C ALA A 312 8.69 22.89 -13.04
N GLU A 313 7.59 22.13 -13.04
CA GLU A 313 6.83 21.74 -11.85
C GLU A 313 6.19 20.36 -12.08
N PRO A 314 5.90 19.58 -11.03
CA PRO A 314 5.28 18.27 -11.22
C PRO A 314 3.91 18.41 -11.86
N LEU A 315 3.62 17.54 -12.84
CA LEU A 315 2.39 17.55 -13.63
C LEU A 315 1.47 16.39 -13.23
N GLU A 316 0.23 16.44 -13.72
CA GLU A 316 -0.79 15.38 -13.61
C GLU A 316 -1.47 15.12 -14.96
N PHE A 317 -2.23 14.02 -15.08
CA PHE A 317 -2.86 13.59 -16.32
C PHE A 317 -4.11 14.38 -16.75
N GLY A 318 -4.57 15.35 -15.96
CA GLY A 318 -5.77 16.13 -16.28
C GLY A 318 -7.10 15.39 -16.05
N TYR A 319 -7.13 14.32 -15.27
CA TYR A 319 -8.31 13.47 -15.10
C TYR A 319 -9.49 14.15 -14.37
N GLY A 320 -10.70 13.96 -14.90
CA GLY A 320 -11.97 14.43 -14.32
C GLY A 320 -12.08 15.95 -14.33
N ASP A 321 -12.85 16.55 -13.41
CA ASP A 321 -13.08 18.00 -13.39
C ASP A 321 -11.78 18.79 -13.08
N ARG A 322 -10.91 19.02 -14.06
CA ARG A 322 -9.65 19.79 -13.94
C ARG A 322 -9.64 21.00 -14.89
N PRO A 323 -9.18 22.19 -14.47
CA PRO A 323 -9.18 23.37 -15.35
C PRO A 323 -8.24 23.29 -16.56
N HIS A 324 -7.39 22.26 -16.68
CA HIS A 324 -6.41 22.07 -17.76
C HIS A 324 -5.50 23.27 -18.12
N THR A 325 -5.46 24.32 -17.31
CA THR A 325 -4.70 25.54 -17.62
C THR A 325 -3.19 25.34 -17.65
N LYS A 326 -2.69 24.35 -16.90
CA LYS A 326 -1.26 23.98 -16.83
C LYS A 326 -1.02 22.48 -16.66
N ASN A 327 -2.06 21.73 -16.29
CA ASN A 327 -1.94 20.37 -15.75
C ASN A 327 -0.89 20.20 -14.65
N ALA A 328 -0.58 21.27 -13.91
CA ALA A 328 0.29 21.22 -12.74
C ALA A 328 -0.40 20.46 -11.59
N MET A 329 0.35 19.60 -10.93
CA MET A 329 -0.14 18.83 -9.79
C MET A 329 -0.51 19.79 -8.63
N PRO A 330 -1.68 19.63 -7.99
CA PRO A 330 -2.15 20.54 -6.93
C PRO A 330 -1.39 20.30 -5.61
N THR A 331 -0.17 20.82 -5.51
CA THR A 331 0.75 20.55 -4.40
C THR A 331 0.60 21.50 -3.19
N SER A 332 -0.23 22.55 -3.29
CA SER A 332 -0.30 23.65 -2.32
C SER A 332 -0.69 23.23 -0.90
N GLN A 333 -1.48 22.15 -0.77
CA GLN A 333 -1.92 21.59 0.51
C GLN A 333 -1.10 20.34 0.91
N LEU A 334 -0.45 19.72 -0.08
CA LEU A 334 0.18 18.41 0.02
C LEU A 334 1.26 18.35 1.10
N TYR A 335 2.07 19.41 1.24
CA TYR A 335 3.09 19.51 2.27
C TYR A 335 2.51 19.34 3.69
N THR A 336 1.32 19.91 3.94
CA THR A 336 0.66 19.81 5.24
C THR A 336 -0.02 18.45 5.43
N HIS A 337 -0.67 17.93 4.39
CA HIS A 337 -1.26 16.59 4.43
C HIS A 337 -0.21 15.52 4.76
N MET A 338 0.95 15.57 4.10
CA MET A 338 2.05 14.63 4.38
C MET A 338 2.60 14.82 5.80
N ALA A 339 2.67 16.05 6.32
CA ALA A 339 3.04 16.31 7.71
C ALA A 339 2.07 15.66 8.71
N ASN A 340 0.77 15.77 8.43
CA ASN A 340 -0.29 15.16 9.25
C ASN A 340 -0.22 13.63 9.21
N ILE A 341 0.00 13.02 8.04
CA ILE A 341 0.19 11.58 7.93
C ILE A 341 1.38 11.13 8.78
N ARG A 342 2.53 11.82 8.67
CA ARG A 342 3.71 11.51 9.48
C ARG A 342 3.45 11.60 10.98
N HIS A 343 2.64 12.56 11.42
CA HIS A 343 2.35 12.72 12.85
C HIS A 343 1.38 11.66 13.37
N LEU A 344 0.29 11.40 12.64
CA LEU A 344 -0.79 10.52 13.08
C LEU A 344 -0.43 9.03 12.98
N TYR A 345 0.47 8.66 12.07
CA TYR A 345 0.71 7.26 11.67
C TYR A 345 2.13 6.73 11.89
N SER A 346 3.11 7.55 12.33
CA SER A 346 4.53 7.15 12.39
C SER A 346 4.82 5.87 13.18
N ARG A 347 4.05 5.61 14.24
CA ARG A 347 4.27 4.44 15.12
C ARG A 347 3.66 3.17 14.55
N GLN A 348 2.41 3.23 14.09
CA GLN A 348 1.65 2.06 13.65
C GLN A 348 1.84 1.74 12.16
N ARG A 349 2.19 2.74 11.33
CA ARG A 349 2.35 2.63 9.87
C ARG A 349 3.64 3.31 9.39
N PRO A 350 4.82 2.81 9.82
CA PRO A 350 6.10 3.47 9.56
C PRO A 350 6.47 3.52 8.07
N LYS A 351 6.06 2.55 7.24
CA LYS A 351 6.38 2.55 5.80
C LYS A 351 5.63 3.66 5.07
N GLU A 352 4.35 3.81 5.36
CA GLU A 352 3.45 4.82 4.82
C GLU A 352 3.90 6.22 5.26
N ALA A 353 4.25 6.38 6.54
CA ALA A 353 4.85 7.61 7.06
C ALA A 353 6.21 7.93 6.41
N ALA A 354 7.03 6.92 6.09
CA ALA A 354 8.30 7.09 5.37
C ALA A 354 8.08 7.59 3.93
N LEU A 355 7.09 7.04 3.21
CA LEU A 355 6.73 7.53 1.88
C LEU A 355 6.17 8.95 1.93
N ALA A 356 5.28 9.23 2.90
CA ALA A 356 4.76 10.59 3.10
C ALA A 356 5.89 11.60 3.34
N LYS A 357 6.93 11.20 4.09
CA LYS A 357 8.13 12.03 4.30
C LYS A 357 8.92 12.25 3.02
N HIS A 358 9.06 11.24 2.17
CA HIS A 358 9.70 11.39 0.87
C HIS A 358 8.94 12.37 -0.02
N LEU A 359 7.62 12.17 -0.19
CA LEU A 359 6.79 13.10 -0.96
C LEU A 359 6.84 14.52 -0.41
N GLN A 360 6.78 14.69 0.90
CA GLN A 360 6.90 16.02 1.52
C GLN A 360 8.22 16.73 1.16
N GLN A 361 9.30 15.97 0.95
CA GLN A 361 10.60 16.51 0.52
C GLN A 361 10.62 16.88 -0.97
N LEU A 362 9.84 16.18 -1.80
CA LEU A 362 9.69 16.43 -3.24
C LEU A 362 8.78 17.63 -3.54
N VAL A 363 7.78 17.91 -2.71
CA VAL A 363 6.87 19.04 -2.94
C VAL A 363 7.66 20.35 -3.16
N PRO A 364 7.46 21.07 -4.29
CA PRO A 364 8.19 22.30 -4.58
C PRO A 364 7.98 23.37 -3.50
N GLN A 365 6.74 23.51 -3.03
CA GLN A 365 6.37 24.47 -1.99
C GLN A 365 6.46 23.84 -0.60
N LYS A 366 7.62 23.98 0.05
CA LYS A 366 7.89 23.47 1.41
C LYS A 366 7.28 24.37 2.50
N ARG A 367 5.98 24.63 2.41
CA ARG A 367 5.24 25.51 3.33
C ARG A 367 3.96 24.86 3.83
N TYR A 368 3.58 25.18 5.06
CA TYR A 368 2.29 24.78 5.58
C TYR A 368 1.15 25.58 4.96
N SER A 369 -0.02 24.96 4.89
CA SER A 369 -1.25 25.59 4.48
C SER A 369 -1.78 26.53 5.56
N SER A 370 -2.25 27.70 5.13
CA SER A 370 -2.97 28.62 6.01
C SER A 370 -4.44 28.22 6.21
N SER A 371 -5.00 27.30 5.40
CA SER A 371 -6.40 26.85 5.50
C SER A 371 -6.72 26.32 6.90
N TRP A 372 -5.77 25.59 7.50
CA TRP A 372 -5.82 25.10 8.88
C TRP A 372 -4.51 25.44 9.59
N PHE A 373 -4.38 26.71 9.97
CA PHE A 373 -3.13 27.28 10.48
C PHE A 373 -2.58 26.60 11.75
N ILE A 374 -3.42 25.87 12.48
CA ILE A 374 -3.09 25.23 13.76
C ILE A 374 -2.19 24.02 13.58
N TYR A 375 -2.26 23.32 12.43
CA TYR A 375 -1.60 22.03 12.24
C TYR A 375 -0.13 22.03 12.62
N PRO A 376 0.70 23.00 12.17
CA PRO A 376 2.08 23.05 12.57
C PRO A 376 2.17 22.89 14.09
N PHE A 377 1.52 23.71 14.90
CA PHE A 377 1.67 23.63 16.36
C PHE A 377 1.28 22.26 16.99
N LEU A 378 0.51 21.41 16.31
CA LEU A 378 0.08 20.08 16.78
C LEU A 378 1.08 18.95 16.50
N LEU A 379 1.98 19.10 15.52
CA LEU A 379 2.87 18.04 15.01
C LEU A 379 4.02 17.65 15.97
N THR A 380 3.68 17.31 17.21
CA THR A 380 4.62 17.02 18.30
C THR A 380 5.36 15.70 18.15
N SER A 381 4.85 14.78 17.32
CA SER A 381 5.45 13.47 17.02
C SER A 381 5.90 13.30 15.57
N LYS A 382 5.92 14.37 14.75
CA LYS A 382 6.31 14.22 13.32
C LYS A 382 7.77 13.78 13.15
N ASP A 383 8.62 14.11 14.12
CA ASP A 383 10.05 13.82 14.08
C ASP A 383 10.36 12.38 14.53
N ASP A 384 9.37 11.68 15.10
CA ASP A 384 9.41 10.24 15.36
C ASP A 384 9.29 9.43 14.05
N ALA A 385 8.89 10.06 12.94
CA ALA A 385 8.75 9.39 11.65
C ALA A 385 10.09 8.81 11.16
N PRO A 386 10.09 7.60 10.60
CA PRO A 386 11.29 6.94 10.09
C PRO A 386 12.00 7.76 8.99
N LYS A 387 13.17 7.27 8.56
CA LYS A 387 13.85 7.85 7.38
C LYS A 387 12.92 7.79 6.18
N ALA A 388 13.04 8.77 5.28
CA ALA A 388 12.25 8.81 4.06
C ALA A 388 12.47 7.51 3.26
N PHE A 389 11.40 6.97 2.70
CA PHE A 389 11.45 5.83 1.80
C PHE A 389 11.39 6.35 0.36
N VAL A 390 12.50 6.22 -0.36
CA VAL A 390 12.59 6.56 -1.80
C VAL A 390 12.32 5.28 -2.59
N PRO A 391 11.29 5.25 -3.44
CA PRO A 391 10.94 4.04 -4.18
C PRO A 391 11.73 3.93 -5.50
N ASP A 392 12.99 3.50 -5.43
CA ASP A 392 13.93 3.41 -6.57
C ASP A 392 13.65 2.27 -7.58
N SER A 393 12.55 1.53 -7.40
CA SER A 393 12.24 0.30 -8.18
C SER A 393 10.74 0.05 -8.32
N LEU A 394 10.00 1.12 -8.64
CA LEU A 394 8.56 1.03 -8.89
C LEU A 394 8.29 0.11 -10.09
N PRO A 395 7.22 -0.70 -10.06
CA PRO A 395 6.80 -1.46 -11.24
C PRO A 395 6.45 -0.51 -12.39
N LYS A 396 6.34 -1.05 -13.60
CA LYS A 396 5.99 -0.26 -14.79
C LYS A 396 4.53 0.19 -14.81
N ALA A 397 3.66 -0.42 -14.00
CA ALA A 397 2.28 0.06 -13.84
C ALA A 397 1.65 -0.26 -12.48
N ARG A 398 0.63 0.53 -12.10
CA ARG A 398 -0.26 0.29 -10.94
C ARG A 398 -1.71 0.46 -11.35
N HIS A 399 -2.54 -0.50 -10.95
CA HIS A 399 -3.98 -0.47 -11.04
C HIS A 399 -4.56 -0.03 -9.69
N PHE A 400 -5.25 1.11 -9.68
CA PHE A 400 -6.02 1.61 -8.55
C PHE A 400 -7.48 1.25 -8.75
N GLU A 401 -7.85 0.04 -8.34
CA GLU A 401 -9.13 -0.61 -8.70
C GLU A 401 -10.34 0.28 -8.41
N ASN A 402 -10.43 0.79 -7.19
CA ASN A 402 -11.58 1.57 -6.74
C ASN A 402 -11.57 3.03 -7.24
N MET A 403 -10.40 3.58 -7.58
CA MET A 403 -10.29 4.87 -8.26
C MET A 403 -10.66 4.77 -9.75
N GLY A 404 -10.50 3.59 -10.35
CA GLY A 404 -10.74 3.34 -11.76
C GLY A 404 -9.63 3.88 -12.68
N GLN A 405 -8.38 3.82 -12.21
CA GLN A 405 -7.21 4.32 -12.94
C GLN A 405 -6.10 3.28 -12.96
N ILE A 406 -5.46 3.15 -14.11
CA ILE A 406 -4.24 2.37 -14.30
C ILE A 406 -3.18 3.37 -14.76
N ILE A 407 -2.12 3.52 -13.97
CA ILE A 407 -0.99 4.37 -14.34
C ILE A 407 0.18 3.50 -14.79
N MET A 408 0.72 3.81 -15.95
CA MET A 408 1.84 3.12 -16.61
C MET A 408 2.98 4.11 -16.83
N ARG A 409 4.23 3.68 -16.67
CA ARG A 409 5.41 4.52 -16.92
C ARG A 409 6.65 3.70 -17.28
N SER A 410 7.54 4.27 -18.10
CA SER A 410 8.83 3.68 -18.41
C SER A 410 9.84 3.82 -17.26
N GLY A 411 9.67 4.85 -16.44
CA GLY A 411 10.50 5.17 -15.27
C GLY A 411 9.90 6.33 -14.46
N THR A 412 10.71 7.12 -13.78
CA THR A 412 10.29 8.19 -12.85
C THR A 412 10.93 9.54 -13.13
N GLU A 413 11.69 9.67 -14.22
CA GLU A 413 12.42 10.89 -14.57
C GLU A 413 11.64 11.73 -15.58
N SER A 414 12.11 12.95 -15.88
CA SER A 414 11.45 13.86 -16.83
C SER A 414 11.50 13.39 -18.30
N ASP A 415 12.47 12.52 -18.62
CA ASP A 415 12.62 11.90 -19.94
C ASP A 415 11.79 10.62 -20.11
N ASP A 416 11.10 10.16 -19.06
CA ASP A 416 10.28 8.95 -19.11
C ASP A 416 8.91 9.20 -19.76
N THR A 417 8.34 8.14 -20.33
CA THR A 417 6.97 8.11 -20.83
C THR A 417 6.01 7.77 -19.69
N TYR A 418 4.92 8.51 -19.57
CA TYR A 418 3.84 8.31 -18.61
C TYR A 418 2.52 8.12 -19.34
N CYS A 419 1.69 7.19 -18.87
CA CYS A 419 0.38 6.93 -19.44
C CYS A 419 -0.64 6.65 -18.33
N MET A 420 -1.81 7.29 -18.40
CA MET A 420 -2.97 6.93 -17.59
C MET A 420 -4.00 6.25 -18.48
N PHE A 421 -4.63 5.19 -17.98
CA PHE A 421 -5.79 4.53 -18.59
C PHE A 421 -6.95 4.46 -17.59
N SER A 422 -8.14 4.91 -17.97
CA SER A 422 -9.33 4.91 -17.10
C SER A 422 -10.18 3.66 -17.32
N CYS A 423 -10.36 2.85 -16.28
CA CYS A 423 -11.22 1.66 -16.34
C CYS A 423 -11.54 1.18 -14.94
N GLY A 424 -12.79 0.79 -14.67
CA GLY A 424 -13.22 0.37 -13.34
C GLY A 424 -13.56 1.52 -12.40
N GLY A 425 -13.43 1.27 -11.10
CA GLY A 425 -13.71 2.21 -10.03
C GLY A 425 -15.17 2.32 -9.63
N ILE A 426 -15.36 2.83 -8.42
CA ILE A 426 -16.66 2.90 -7.73
C ILE A 426 -17.12 4.34 -7.45
N LEU A 427 -16.30 5.33 -7.81
CA LEU A 427 -16.50 6.74 -7.48
C LEU A 427 -17.04 7.51 -8.68
N ALA A 428 -18.23 8.09 -8.55
CA ALA A 428 -18.84 8.93 -9.60
C ALA A 428 -18.54 10.44 -9.44
N GLN A 429 -18.05 10.88 -8.28
CA GLN A 429 -17.84 12.30 -7.99
C GLN A 429 -16.70 12.87 -8.84
N HIS A 430 -17.02 13.92 -9.61
CA HIS A 430 -16.10 14.63 -10.51
C HIS A 430 -15.45 13.76 -11.61
N ARG A 431 -16.00 12.56 -11.85
CA ARG A 431 -15.61 11.63 -12.91
C ARG A 431 -16.34 12.00 -14.22
N HIS A 432 -15.71 11.82 -15.36
CA HIS A 432 -16.35 12.08 -16.67
C HIS A 432 -16.96 10.81 -17.29
N TYR A 433 -17.58 10.95 -18.46
CA TYR A 433 -18.00 9.85 -19.33
C TYR A 433 -16.82 9.34 -20.17
N ASP A 434 -15.77 8.90 -19.47
CA ASP A 434 -14.41 8.72 -20.00
C ASP A 434 -13.90 7.28 -19.89
N ALA A 435 -14.77 6.28 -19.77
CA ALA A 435 -14.32 4.90 -19.63
C ALA A 435 -13.51 4.43 -20.85
N LEU A 436 -12.35 3.83 -20.59
CA LEU A 436 -11.33 3.42 -21.57
C LEU A 436 -10.54 4.58 -22.22
N ASN A 437 -10.62 5.79 -21.68
CA ASN A 437 -9.74 6.90 -22.05
C ASN A 437 -8.28 6.56 -21.72
N PHE A 438 -7.35 7.06 -22.53
CA PHE A 438 -5.92 7.04 -22.20
C PHE A 438 -5.31 8.42 -22.40
N VAL A 439 -4.32 8.79 -21.58
CA VAL A 439 -3.55 10.03 -21.68
C VAL A 439 -2.08 9.66 -21.74
N ILE A 440 -1.32 10.14 -22.72
CA ILE A 440 0.11 9.85 -22.89
C ILE A 440 0.92 11.15 -22.80
N TYR A 441 1.87 11.16 -21.88
CA TYR A 441 2.86 12.22 -21.71
C TYR A 441 4.27 11.67 -22.00
N HIS A 442 5.03 12.38 -22.82
CA HIS A 442 6.47 12.21 -22.98
C HIS A 442 7.06 13.56 -23.38
N LYS A 443 7.69 14.28 -22.44
CA LYS A 443 8.15 15.67 -22.60
C LYS A 443 7.07 16.67 -23.10
N GLY A 444 5.81 16.33 -22.90
CA GLY A 444 4.64 17.03 -23.41
C GLY A 444 3.40 16.12 -23.44
N PHE A 445 2.20 16.69 -23.41
CA PHE A 445 0.93 15.95 -23.50
C PHE A 445 0.60 15.64 -24.96
N LEU A 446 0.89 14.40 -25.38
CA LEU A 446 0.82 13.97 -26.79
C LEU A 446 -0.55 13.40 -27.16
N ALA A 447 -1.10 12.54 -26.29
CA ALA A 447 -2.50 12.15 -26.29
C ALA A 447 -3.11 12.74 -25.02
N LEU A 448 -3.87 13.83 -25.12
CA LEU A 448 -4.35 14.59 -23.97
C LEU A 448 -5.83 14.33 -23.67
N ASP A 449 -6.28 14.75 -22.49
CA ASP A 449 -7.68 14.84 -22.12
C ASP A 449 -8.16 16.27 -22.45
N SER A 450 -9.19 16.43 -23.29
CA SER A 450 -9.58 17.73 -23.86
C SER A 450 -10.70 18.40 -23.05
N GLY A 451 -10.82 19.73 -23.16
CA GLY A 451 -11.83 20.55 -22.51
C GLY A 451 -11.30 21.28 -21.28
N THR A 452 -12.19 21.90 -20.51
CA THR A 452 -11.79 22.58 -19.27
C THR A 452 -12.97 22.89 -18.36
N ARG A 453 -12.70 23.05 -17.06
CA ARG A 453 -13.57 23.73 -16.09
C ARG A 453 -13.08 25.13 -15.68
N TYR A 454 -12.13 25.72 -16.41
CA TYR A 454 -11.70 27.09 -16.16
C TYR A 454 -12.91 28.01 -16.18
N LYS A 455 -13.04 28.88 -15.17
CA LYS A 455 -14.24 29.71 -14.96
C LYS A 455 -15.55 28.93 -15.09
N GLU A 456 -15.64 27.81 -14.38
CA GLU A 456 -16.77 26.85 -14.43
C GLU A 456 -18.18 27.48 -14.37
N PHE A 457 -18.36 28.63 -13.71
CA PHE A 457 -19.67 29.30 -13.62
C PHE A 457 -20.04 30.07 -14.88
N ASP A 458 -19.06 30.60 -15.61
CA ASP A 458 -19.27 31.27 -16.88
C ASP A 458 -19.32 30.23 -18.02
N ASN A 459 -18.49 29.18 -17.91
CA ASN A 459 -18.33 28.10 -18.89
C ASN A 459 -19.19 26.85 -18.60
N GLY A 460 -20.24 26.95 -17.78
CA GLY A 460 -21.00 25.78 -17.29
C GLY A 460 -21.60 24.90 -18.40
N GLU A 461 -21.97 25.48 -19.55
CA GLU A 461 -22.42 24.72 -20.71
C GLU A 461 -21.31 23.83 -21.31
N HIS A 462 -20.07 24.34 -21.38
CA HIS A 462 -18.93 23.59 -21.89
C HIS A 462 -18.62 22.38 -21.00
N LEU A 463 -18.63 22.56 -19.67
CA LEU A 463 -18.45 21.48 -18.71
C LEU A 463 -19.42 20.33 -19.00
N ALA A 464 -20.71 20.64 -19.09
CA ALA A 464 -21.76 19.63 -19.19
C ALA A 464 -21.90 19.03 -20.60
N ASN A 465 -21.65 19.78 -21.68
CA ASN A 465 -21.94 19.36 -23.06
C ASN A 465 -20.71 18.91 -23.88
N TYR A 466 -19.49 19.26 -23.46
CA TYR A 466 -18.26 18.82 -24.12
C TYR A 466 -17.33 18.15 -23.13
N TYR A 467 -16.84 18.88 -22.13
CA TYR A 467 -15.71 18.45 -21.31
C TYR A 467 -15.97 17.15 -20.57
N ALA A 468 -17.12 17.01 -19.92
CA ALA A 468 -17.46 15.78 -19.21
C ALA A 468 -17.95 14.65 -20.12
N GLN A 469 -18.16 14.89 -21.41
CA GLN A 469 -18.74 13.95 -22.37
C GLN A 469 -17.65 13.16 -23.11
N THR A 470 -17.96 11.93 -23.54
CA THR A 470 -16.98 11.02 -24.16
C THR A 470 -16.24 11.59 -25.37
N VAL A 471 -16.85 12.53 -26.10
CA VAL A 471 -16.25 13.22 -27.26
C VAL A 471 -15.00 14.03 -26.92
N ALA A 472 -14.78 14.40 -25.67
CA ALA A 472 -13.60 15.12 -25.22
C ALA A 472 -12.42 14.21 -24.81
N HIS A 473 -12.60 12.89 -24.93
CA HIS A 473 -11.66 11.89 -24.42
C HIS A 473 -11.19 10.96 -25.54
N ASN A 474 -10.02 10.34 -25.36
CA ASN A 474 -9.42 9.40 -26.32
C ASN A 474 -10.16 8.05 -26.27
N CYS A 475 -11.41 8.04 -26.74
CA CYS A 475 -12.38 6.96 -26.62
C CYS A 475 -12.91 6.56 -28.00
N VAL A 476 -13.89 5.66 -28.04
CA VAL A 476 -14.73 5.43 -29.23
C VAL A 476 -16.11 6.05 -29.01
N VAL A 477 -16.71 6.63 -30.04
CA VAL A 477 -18.13 7.03 -30.04
C VAL A 477 -18.92 6.21 -31.04
N VAL A 478 -20.18 5.91 -30.72
CA VAL A 478 -21.12 5.16 -31.55
C VAL A 478 -22.37 6.01 -31.75
N HIS A 479 -22.56 6.51 -32.98
CA HIS A 479 -23.60 7.48 -33.30
C HIS A 479 -24.93 6.79 -33.58
N GLN A 480 -25.81 6.79 -32.58
CA GLN A 480 -27.19 6.37 -32.69
C GLN A 480 -28.10 7.60 -32.82
N GLU A 481 -28.96 7.62 -33.83
CA GLU A 481 -29.92 8.70 -34.04
C GLU A 481 -30.95 8.77 -32.89
N ASP A 482 -31.36 9.99 -32.51
CA ASP A 482 -32.25 10.30 -31.40
C ASP A 482 -31.80 9.80 -30.01
N GLU A 483 -30.53 9.43 -29.85
CA GLU A 483 -30.00 9.00 -28.57
C GLU A 483 -29.99 10.17 -27.57
N PRO A 484 -30.58 10.01 -26.36
CA PRO A 484 -30.68 11.11 -25.40
C PRO A 484 -29.32 11.50 -24.83
N PRO A 485 -29.08 12.79 -24.49
CA PRO A 485 -27.80 13.20 -23.92
C PRO A 485 -27.54 12.61 -22.53
N ALA A 486 -26.28 12.31 -22.23
CA ALA A 486 -25.85 11.86 -20.91
C ALA A 486 -25.73 13.06 -19.95
N ARG A 487 -26.47 13.02 -18.84
CA ARG A 487 -26.58 14.16 -17.92
C ARG A 487 -25.34 14.33 -17.06
N TYR A 488 -24.83 15.55 -16.97
CA TYR A 488 -23.78 15.91 -16.03
C TYR A 488 -24.19 17.09 -15.15
N TRP A 489 -23.46 17.31 -14.05
CA TRP A 489 -23.67 18.50 -13.22
C TRP A 489 -23.13 19.76 -13.91
N GLY A 490 -23.52 20.95 -13.46
CA GLY A 490 -22.99 22.22 -13.97
C GLY A 490 -23.73 22.84 -15.15
N GLY A 491 -24.75 22.19 -15.71
CA GLY A 491 -25.60 22.78 -16.75
C GLY A 491 -26.62 21.81 -17.35
N THR A 492 -27.47 22.30 -18.24
CA THR A 492 -28.35 21.45 -19.06
C THR A 492 -27.54 20.85 -20.20
N VAL A 493 -27.59 19.52 -20.34
CA VAL A 493 -27.00 18.82 -21.49
C VAL A 493 -28.04 18.72 -22.60
N VAL A 494 -27.74 19.28 -23.77
CA VAL A 494 -28.67 19.33 -24.91
C VAL A 494 -28.10 18.63 -26.15
N GLY A 495 -26.79 18.40 -26.23
CA GLY A 495 -26.14 17.70 -27.33
C GLY A 495 -25.72 16.28 -26.97
N ASN A 496 -25.83 15.35 -27.92
CA ASN A 496 -25.24 14.02 -27.83
C ASN A 496 -24.33 13.76 -29.04
N HIS A 497 -23.15 13.20 -28.79
CA HIS A 497 -22.14 12.88 -29.80
C HIS A 497 -21.78 11.39 -29.82
N GLY A 498 -22.73 10.50 -29.49
CA GLY A 498 -22.57 9.04 -29.54
C GLY A 498 -21.78 8.45 -28.37
N GLY A 499 -21.60 9.21 -27.29
CA GLY A 499 -20.75 8.88 -26.14
C GLY A 499 -21.40 7.94 -25.13
N GLN A 500 -20.73 7.72 -24.00
CA GLN A 500 -21.22 6.87 -22.91
C GLN A 500 -22.43 7.51 -22.19
N HIS A 501 -23.29 6.67 -21.60
CA HIS A 501 -24.44 7.07 -20.79
C HIS A 501 -24.24 6.90 -19.28
N ARG A 502 -23.25 6.11 -18.86
CA ARG A 502 -22.93 5.88 -17.44
C ARG A 502 -21.46 6.12 -17.19
N GLN A 503 -21.15 6.92 -16.16
CA GLN A 503 -19.78 7.17 -15.69
C GLN A 503 -19.15 5.93 -15.03
N LEU A 504 -19.98 5.04 -14.49
CA LEU A 504 -19.58 3.78 -13.86
C LEU A 504 -20.10 2.59 -14.66
N GLY A 505 -19.35 1.49 -14.64
CA GLY A 505 -19.74 0.23 -15.28
C GLY A 505 -18.65 -0.42 -16.12
N SER A 506 -17.54 0.27 -16.38
CA SER A 506 -16.38 -0.36 -17.01
C SER A 506 -15.68 -1.31 -16.04
N VAL A 507 -15.04 -2.35 -16.58
CA VAL A 507 -14.38 -3.40 -15.81
C VAL A 507 -13.03 -3.72 -16.44
N VAL A 508 -11.98 -3.74 -15.62
CA VAL A 508 -10.68 -4.28 -16.01
C VAL A 508 -10.79 -5.80 -16.04
N ARG A 509 -10.68 -6.38 -17.24
CA ARG A 509 -10.78 -7.83 -17.45
C ARG A 509 -9.43 -8.53 -17.30
N ALA A 510 -8.35 -7.86 -17.69
CA ALA A 510 -7.00 -8.34 -17.52
C ALA A 510 -6.02 -7.19 -17.30
N PHE A 511 -4.97 -7.45 -16.53
CA PHE A 511 -3.89 -6.51 -16.27
C PHE A 511 -2.63 -7.29 -15.91
N GLU A 512 -1.49 -6.97 -16.52
CA GLU A 512 -0.18 -7.44 -16.08
C GLU A 512 0.89 -6.35 -16.28
N THR A 513 1.89 -6.35 -15.40
CA THR A 513 3.04 -5.46 -15.45
C THR A 513 4.32 -6.22 -15.15
N ASN A 514 5.36 -5.95 -15.93
CA ASN A 514 6.72 -6.46 -15.77
C ASN A 514 7.71 -5.43 -16.37
N ASP A 515 9.00 -5.73 -16.33
CA ASP A 515 10.04 -4.81 -16.80
C ASP A 515 10.08 -4.63 -18.32
N ASP A 516 9.51 -5.56 -19.08
CA ASP A 516 9.55 -5.55 -20.54
C ASP A 516 8.31 -4.87 -21.16
N TYR A 517 7.12 -5.09 -20.58
CA TYR A 517 5.87 -4.51 -21.06
C TYR A 517 4.78 -4.42 -19.98
N VAL A 518 3.75 -3.62 -20.27
CA VAL A 518 2.47 -3.59 -19.54
C VAL A 518 1.35 -3.99 -20.48
N TYR A 519 0.41 -4.79 -20.00
CA TYR A 519 -0.82 -5.11 -20.73
C TYR A 519 -2.04 -4.83 -19.85
N VAL A 520 -3.05 -4.21 -20.44
CA VAL A 520 -4.35 -3.98 -19.79
C VAL A 520 -5.48 -4.19 -20.79
N ALA A 521 -6.58 -4.78 -20.32
CA ALA A 521 -7.80 -5.01 -21.09
C ALA A 521 -9.02 -4.54 -20.30
N GLY A 522 -9.78 -3.62 -20.89
CA GLY A 522 -10.99 -3.06 -20.30
C GLY A 522 -12.23 -3.32 -21.14
N ASP A 523 -13.36 -3.48 -20.46
CA ASP A 523 -14.70 -3.62 -21.05
C ASP A 523 -15.58 -2.49 -20.52
N SER A 524 -16.06 -1.62 -21.40
CA SER A 524 -16.96 -0.51 -21.06
C SER A 524 -18.33 -0.63 -21.69
N THR A 525 -18.70 -1.83 -22.16
CA THR A 525 -19.98 -2.06 -22.84
C THR A 525 -21.17 -1.51 -22.03
N ALA A 526 -21.16 -1.73 -20.71
CA ALA A 526 -22.20 -1.23 -19.81
C ALA A 526 -22.26 0.31 -19.69
N CYS A 527 -21.16 1.01 -19.99
CA CYS A 527 -21.12 2.48 -20.02
C CYS A 527 -21.83 3.05 -21.25
N TYR A 528 -21.84 2.33 -22.38
CA TYR A 528 -22.51 2.75 -23.62
C TYR A 528 -23.98 2.35 -23.68
N GLN A 529 -24.42 1.39 -22.85
CA GLN A 529 -25.80 0.91 -22.85
C GLN A 529 -26.71 1.80 -21.99
N HIS A 530 -27.85 2.21 -22.56
CA HIS A 530 -28.83 3.08 -21.90
C HIS A 530 -30.09 2.34 -21.42
N GLY A 531 -30.30 1.09 -21.84
CA GLY A 531 -31.55 0.36 -21.61
C GLY A 531 -32.57 0.56 -22.72
N LEU A 532 -33.81 0.14 -22.49
CA LEU A 532 -34.91 0.47 -23.38
C LEU A 532 -35.38 1.91 -23.12
N VAL A 533 -35.11 2.84 -24.03
CA VAL A 533 -35.63 4.21 -23.93
C VAL A 533 -37.00 4.31 -24.60
N LYS A 534 -38.04 4.48 -23.78
CA LYS A 534 -39.41 4.69 -24.24
C LYS A 534 -39.59 6.10 -24.77
N ARG A 535 -40.18 6.22 -25.95
CA ARG A 535 -40.44 7.50 -26.60
C ARG A 535 -41.93 7.64 -26.87
N ALA A 536 -42.52 8.77 -26.45
CA ALA A 536 -43.94 9.02 -26.65
C ALA A 536 -44.23 9.18 -28.14
N GLY A 537 -45.14 8.37 -28.69
CA GLY A 537 -45.52 8.43 -30.11
C GLY A 537 -44.45 7.97 -31.10
N GLN A 538 -43.36 7.33 -30.65
CA GLN A 538 -42.29 6.80 -31.49
C GLN A 538 -41.92 5.37 -31.07
N PRO A 539 -41.29 4.55 -31.94
CA PRO A 539 -40.71 3.28 -31.53
C PRO A 539 -39.69 3.45 -30.41
N ASN A 540 -39.60 2.47 -29.51
CA ASN A 540 -38.58 2.49 -28.47
C ASN A 540 -37.18 2.49 -29.08
N LEU A 541 -36.26 3.29 -28.52
CA LEU A 541 -34.86 3.22 -28.90
C LEU A 541 -34.25 1.93 -28.33
N LYS A 542 -33.65 1.12 -29.20
CA LYS A 542 -32.89 -0.08 -28.80
C LYS A 542 -31.51 0.31 -28.29
N GLU A 543 -30.82 -0.62 -27.66
CA GLU A 543 -29.41 -0.45 -27.32
C GLU A 543 -28.59 -0.14 -28.57
N LYS A 544 -27.54 0.68 -28.42
CA LYS A 544 -26.69 1.08 -29.55
C LYS A 544 -25.55 0.11 -29.87
N CYS A 545 -25.11 -0.66 -28.88
CA CYS A 545 -23.97 -1.54 -29.00
C CYS A 545 -24.08 -2.79 -28.10
N GLU A 546 -23.42 -3.85 -28.56
CA GLU A 546 -23.29 -5.12 -27.86
C GLU A 546 -21.92 -5.30 -27.21
N LEU A 547 -20.90 -4.60 -27.70
CA LEU A 547 -19.53 -4.71 -27.21
C LEU A 547 -18.75 -3.42 -27.44
N VAL A 548 -18.09 -2.93 -26.38
CA VAL A 548 -17.04 -1.91 -26.47
C VAL A 548 -15.91 -2.29 -25.53
N THR A 549 -14.79 -2.75 -26.09
CA THR A 549 -13.61 -3.19 -25.33
C THR A 549 -12.34 -2.59 -25.88
N ARG A 550 -11.35 -2.38 -25.00
CA ARG A 550 -10.01 -1.86 -25.34
C ARG A 550 -8.93 -2.73 -24.73
N GLN A 551 -7.89 -2.99 -25.48
CA GLN A 551 -6.64 -3.61 -25.02
C GLN A 551 -5.48 -2.68 -25.34
N ILE A 552 -4.60 -2.44 -24.37
CA ILE A 552 -3.38 -1.65 -24.55
C ILE A 552 -2.20 -2.51 -24.15
N VAL A 553 -1.19 -2.61 -25.02
CA VAL A 553 0.14 -3.11 -24.69
C VAL A 553 1.12 -1.94 -24.77
N PHE A 554 1.74 -1.60 -23.66
CA PHE A 554 2.85 -0.64 -23.60
C PHE A 554 4.18 -1.41 -23.61
N LEU A 555 4.86 -1.41 -24.76
CA LEU A 555 6.19 -1.96 -24.93
C LEU A 555 7.21 -0.91 -24.49
N MET A 556 8.04 -1.28 -23.50
CA MET A 556 8.97 -0.34 -22.91
C MET A 556 10.07 0.07 -23.92
N PRO A 557 10.48 1.35 -23.95
CA PRO A 557 9.98 2.47 -23.13
C PRO A 557 8.90 3.35 -23.81
N ASN A 558 8.55 3.11 -25.08
CA ASN A 558 7.96 4.18 -25.89
C ASN A 558 6.93 3.76 -26.97
N HIS A 559 6.47 2.51 -26.99
CA HIS A 559 5.52 2.02 -27.99
C HIS A 559 4.22 1.52 -27.36
N PHE A 560 3.07 2.00 -27.84
CA PHE A 560 1.76 1.52 -27.43
C PHE A 560 1.06 0.83 -28.60
N VAL A 561 0.56 -0.37 -28.39
CA VAL A 561 -0.35 -1.05 -29.32
C VAL A 561 -1.74 -1.03 -28.71
N ILE A 562 -2.67 -0.36 -29.38
CA ILE A 562 -4.06 -0.17 -28.91
C ILE A 562 -4.99 -0.93 -29.83
N PHE A 563 -5.78 -1.82 -29.25
CA PHE A 563 -6.71 -2.67 -29.96
C PHE A 563 -8.12 -2.59 -29.37
N ASP A 564 -9.08 -2.11 -30.15
CA ASP A 564 -10.48 -1.98 -29.76
C ASP A 564 -11.36 -2.96 -30.54
N ARG A 565 -12.36 -3.53 -29.85
CA ARG A 565 -13.46 -4.26 -30.48
C ARG A 565 -14.76 -3.53 -30.20
N VAL A 566 -15.48 -3.20 -31.26
CA VAL A 566 -16.71 -2.41 -31.19
C VAL A 566 -17.79 -3.07 -32.03
N VAL A 567 -18.88 -3.49 -31.38
CA VAL A 567 -20.03 -4.11 -32.04
C VAL A 567 -21.25 -3.23 -31.83
N SER A 568 -21.71 -2.54 -32.88
CA SER A 568 -22.98 -1.80 -32.86
C SER A 568 -24.14 -2.75 -33.17
N THR A 569 -25.34 -2.42 -32.67
CA THR A 569 -26.57 -3.18 -32.96
C THR A 569 -27.10 -2.93 -34.37
N ASP A 570 -26.72 -1.80 -34.97
CA ASP A 570 -27.02 -1.43 -36.36
C ASP A 570 -25.72 -1.15 -37.12
N ALA A 571 -25.60 -1.67 -38.35
CA ALA A 571 -24.44 -1.42 -39.21
C ALA A 571 -24.32 0.05 -39.62
N GLY A 572 -25.44 0.78 -39.66
CA GLY A 572 -25.50 2.21 -39.99
C GLY A 572 -25.03 3.13 -38.88
N TYR A 573 -24.87 2.64 -37.65
CA TYR A 573 -24.29 3.44 -36.57
C TYR A 573 -22.80 3.64 -36.81
N ARG A 574 -22.46 4.89 -37.20
CA ARG A 574 -21.07 5.31 -37.41
C ARG A 574 -20.29 5.17 -36.10
N LYS A 575 -19.06 4.68 -36.21
CA LYS A 575 -18.13 4.54 -35.08
C LYS A 575 -16.90 5.39 -35.36
N ASP A 576 -16.52 6.25 -34.43
CA ASP A 576 -15.34 7.09 -34.54
C ASP A 576 -14.40 6.81 -33.36
N TRP A 577 -13.15 6.42 -33.65
CA TRP A 577 -12.08 6.33 -32.67
C TRP A 577 -11.38 7.70 -32.55
N LEU A 578 -11.21 8.18 -31.32
CA LEU A 578 -10.79 9.56 -31.03
C LEU A 578 -9.36 9.62 -30.46
N LEU A 579 -8.59 10.61 -30.93
CA LEU A 579 -7.29 10.98 -30.36
C LEU A 579 -7.14 12.50 -30.33
N HIS A 580 -7.08 13.09 -29.15
CA HIS A 580 -7.00 14.52 -28.90
C HIS A 580 -5.54 14.99 -28.83
N THR A 581 -5.28 16.12 -29.49
CA THR A 581 -3.95 16.71 -29.62
C THR A 581 -4.00 18.20 -29.30
N ALA A 582 -2.89 18.71 -28.78
CA ALA A 582 -2.78 20.12 -28.41
C ALA A 582 -2.85 21.06 -29.63
N HIS A 583 -2.17 20.66 -30.70
CA HIS A 583 -2.10 21.38 -31.98
C HIS A 583 -2.67 20.53 -33.12
N GLU A 584 -2.76 21.13 -34.31
CA GLU A 584 -3.28 20.45 -35.49
C GLU A 584 -2.39 19.24 -35.84
N PRO A 585 -2.95 18.01 -35.90
CA PRO A 585 -2.18 16.84 -36.25
C PRO A 585 -1.94 16.78 -37.76
N GLN A 586 -0.73 16.37 -38.16
CA GLN A 586 -0.38 16.18 -39.58
C GLN A 586 -0.68 14.74 -40.02
N ILE A 587 -1.47 14.59 -41.08
CA ILE A 587 -1.88 13.28 -41.60
C ILE A 587 -1.08 12.95 -42.87
N HIS A 588 -0.28 11.89 -42.81
CA HIS A 588 0.48 11.34 -43.94
C HIS A 588 0.04 9.89 -44.19
N GLY A 589 -0.89 9.72 -45.15
CA GLY A 589 -1.53 8.43 -45.40
C GLY A 589 -2.32 7.95 -44.17
N LYS A 590 -1.85 6.87 -43.53
CA LYS A 590 -2.42 6.33 -42.28
C LYS A 590 -1.59 6.65 -41.02
N THR A 591 -0.53 7.44 -41.16
CA THR A 591 0.31 7.86 -40.03
C THR A 591 0.01 9.30 -39.69
N ILE A 592 -0.19 9.57 -38.41
CA ILE A 592 -0.46 10.89 -37.85
C ILE A 592 0.75 11.33 -37.04
N ARG A 593 1.20 12.57 -37.24
CA ARG A 593 2.17 13.23 -36.37
C ARG A 593 1.46 14.28 -35.52
N ALA A 594 1.76 14.29 -34.22
CA ALA A 594 1.33 15.35 -33.31
C ALA A 594 2.44 15.65 -32.29
N ASP A 595 2.68 16.93 -32.05
CA ASP A 595 3.74 17.42 -31.19
C ASP A 595 3.16 18.31 -30.09
N HIS A 596 3.79 18.30 -28.92
CA HIS A 596 3.50 19.22 -27.82
C HIS A 596 4.72 19.37 -26.90
N GLY A 597 5.02 20.58 -26.44
CA GLY A 597 6.22 20.83 -25.63
C GLY A 597 7.49 20.42 -26.40
N GLN A 598 8.29 19.52 -25.82
CA GLN A 598 9.46 18.93 -26.49
C GLN A 598 9.21 17.49 -26.99
N GLY A 599 7.99 16.97 -26.80
CA GLY A 599 7.58 15.64 -27.21
C GLY A 599 7.07 15.59 -28.64
N GLY A 600 7.27 14.44 -29.28
CA GLY A 600 6.68 14.09 -30.58
C GLY A 600 6.01 12.71 -30.53
N MET A 601 4.89 12.59 -31.24
CA MET A 601 4.11 11.36 -31.36
C MET A 601 3.86 11.00 -32.83
N LEU A 602 4.10 9.73 -33.16
CA LEU A 602 3.62 9.12 -34.40
C LEU A 602 2.57 8.05 -34.07
N CYS A 603 1.36 8.19 -34.60
CA CYS A 603 0.29 7.21 -34.48
C CYS A 603 -0.03 6.63 -35.86
N ARG A 604 0.01 5.30 -36.03
CA ARG A 604 -0.34 4.63 -37.28
C ARG A 604 -1.59 3.78 -37.12
N THR A 605 -2.58 4.02 -37.97
CA THR A 605 -3.79 3.20 -38.07
C THR A 605 -3.53 1.97 -38.93
N MET A 606 -3.61 0.79 -38.32
CA MET A 606 -3.42 -0.50 -38.99
C MET A 606 -4.77 -1.10 -39.42
N LEU A 607 -5.76 -1.05 -38.52
CA LEU A 607 -7.14 -1.47 -38.77
C LEU A 607 -8.15 -0.40 -38.34
N PRO A 608 -9.29 -0.29 -39.05
CA PRO A 608 -9.64 -1.07 -40.23
C PRO A 608 -8.84 -0.67 -41.48
N LYS A 609 -8.69 -1.58 -42.44
CA LYS A 609 -7.87 -1.33 -43.65
C LYS A 609 -8.45 -0.20 -44.53
N ASP A 610 -9.75 0.01 -44.48
CA ASP A 610 -10.48 1.05 -45.20
C ASP A 610 -10.72 2.31 -44.34
N ALA A 611 -10.00 2.48 -43.22
CA ALA A 611 -10.19 3.63 -42.33
C ALA A 611 -10.06 4.99 -43.03
N VAL A 612 -10.98 5.89 -42.70
CA VAL A 612 -10.96 7.31 -43.09
C VAL A 612 -10.55 8.13 -41.87
N LEU A 613 -9.52 8.95 -42.04
CA LEU A 613 -8.94 9.79 -40.98
C LEU A 613 -9.36 11.24 -41.22
N ARG A 614 -9.83 11.93 -40.17
CA ARG A 614 -10.21 13.35 -40.23
C ARG A 614 -9.66 14.10 -39.02
N SER A 615 -9.04 15.25 -39.24
CA SER A 615 -8.76 16.21 -38.17
C SER A 615 -9.99 17.11 -37.96
N VAL A 616 -10.40 17.28 -36.70
CA VAL A 616 -11.48 18.17 -36.28
C VAL A 616 -10.94 19.11 -35.22
N GLY A 617 -11.00 20.41 -35.46
CA GLY A 617 -10.47 21.41 -34.55
C GLY A 617 -10.20 22.74 -35.23
N GLY A 618 -9.40 23.57 -34.56
CA GLY A 618 -9.06 24.92 -35.00
C GLY A 618 -10.11 25.97 -34.63
N PRO A 619 -9.89 27.25 -35.00
CA PRO A 619 -10.74 28.36 -34.56
C PRO A 619 -12.23 28.14 -34.82
N GLY A 620 -13.05 28.16 -33.76
CA GLY A 620 -14.49 27.95 -33.79
C GLY A 620 -14.93 26.49 -33.90
N LYS A 621 -14.00 25.54 -33.83
CA LYS A 621 -14.24 24.09 -33.90
C LYS A 621 -13.43 23.29 -32.87
N GLU A 622 -12.71 23.96 -31.99
CA GLU A 622 -11.85 23.38 -30.95
C GLU A 622 -12.60 22.33 -30.13
N PHE A 623 -13.87 22.64 -29.81
CA PHE A 623 -14.76 21.84 -28.98
C PHE A 623 -16.05 21.50 -29.72
N LEU A 624 -15.94 21.22 -31.03
CA LEU A 624 -17.08 20.89 -31.88
C LEU A 624 -17.66 19.52 -31.49
N ALA A 625 -18.87 19.52 -30.93
CA ALA A 625 -19.61 18.32 -30.58
C ALA A 625 -21.12 18.52 -30.77
N ALA A 626 -21.81 17.47 -31.19
CA ALA A 626 -23.26 17.49 -31.44
C ALA A 626 -23.73 18.67 -32.32
N GLY A 627 -22.92 19.05 -33.32
CA GLY A 627 -23.24 20.13 -34.26
C GLY A 627 -23.00 21.56 -33.75
N LYS A 628 -22.51 21.74 -32.52
CA LYS A 628 -22.19 23.05 -31.92
C LYS A 628 -20.75 23.06 -31.39
N ASN A 629 -20.06 24.19 -31.53
CA ASN A 629 -18.81 24.43 -30.79
C ASN A 629 -19.17 24.91 -29.39
N TRP A 630 -18.75 24.17 -28.36
CA TRP A 630 -18.97 24.53 -26.97
C TRP A 630 -17.83 25.44 -26.52
N ASP A 631 -17.90 26.71 -26.89
CA ASP A 631 -16.81 27.66 -26.65
C ASP A 631 -16.59 27.96 -25.16
N ILE A 632 -15.43 28.53 -24.84
CA ILE A 632 -15.01 28.88 -23.48
C ILE A 632 -14.63 30.35 -23.39
N MET A 633 -14.75 30.91 -22.19
CA MET A 633 -14.14 32.19 -21.82
C MET A 633 -12.62 32.06 -21.86
N LYS A 634 -11.99 32.82 -22.76
CA LYS A 634 -10.53 32.77 -23.01
C LYS A 634 -9.73 33.79 -22.20
N ASP A 635 -10.38 34.66 -21.43
CA ASP A 635 -9.70 35.75 -20.75
C ASP A 635 -8.76 35.25 -19.62
N GLY A 636 -7.51 35.68 -19.70
CA GLY A 636 -6.43 35.22 -18.83
C GLY A 636 -5.79 33.88 -19.22
N LEU A 637 -6.23 33.24 -20.31
CA LEU A 637 -5.58 32.04 -20.86
C LEU A 637 -4.44 32.41 -21.81
N THR A 638 -3.36 31.64 -21.76
CA THR A 638 -2.25 31.72 -22.72
C THR A 638 -2.45 30.71 -23.85
N ASP A 639 -1.66 30.82 -24.92
CA ASP A 639 -1.67 29.83 -26.00
C ASP A 639 -1.36 28.41 -25.48
N GLU A 640 -0.45 28.29 -24.52
CA GLU A 640 -0.17 27.03 -23.82
C GLU A 640 -1.38 26.51 -23.04
N SER A 641 -2.11 27.39 -22.33
CA SER A 641 -3.35 26.98 -21.66
C SER A 641 -4.37 26.41 -22.66
N LEU A 642 -4.50 27.04 -23.83
CA LEU A 642 -5.42 26.58 -24.88
C LEU A 642 -4.94 25.26 -25.51
N ALA A 643 -3.63 25.11 -25.72
CA ALA A 643 -3.00 23.89 -26.21
C ALA A 643 -3.31 22.69 -25.29
N LEU A 644 -3.15 22.86 -23.97
CA LEU A 644 -3.45 21.82 -22.98
C LEU A 644 -4.93 21.45 -22.88
N MET A 645 -5.85 22.35 -23.25
CA MET A 645 -7.28 22.04 -23.34
C MET A 645 -7.63 21.22 -24.59
N GLY A 646 -6.68 21.00 -25.51
CA GLY A 646 -6.90 20.29 -26.76
C GLY A 646 -7.66 21.13 -27.78
N GLN A 647 -6.94 21.64 -28.78
CA GLN A 647 -7.55 22.44 -29.85
C GLN A 647 -7.99 21.58 -31.04
N TRP A 648 -7.59 20.31 -31.07
CA TRP A 648 -7.83 19.38 -32.17
C TRP A 648 -8.05 17.95 -31.67
N ARG A 649 -8.74 17.17 -32.50
CA ARG A 649 -8.81 15.72 -32.40
C ARG A 649 -8.73 15.07 -33.77
N LEU A 650 -8.21 13.85 -33.80
CA LEU A 650 -8.33 12.91 -34.90
C LEU A 650 -9.59 12.05 -34.69
N GLU A 651 -10.39 11.91 -35.74
CA GLU A 651 -11.46 10.92 -35.84
C GLU A 651 -11.07 9.86 -36.86
N VAL A 652 -11.03 8.59 -36.45
CA VAL A 652 -10.81 7.44 -37.33
C VAL A 652 -12.12 6.67 -37.48
N THR A 653 -12.65 6.64 -38.69
CA THR A 653 -13.94 6.01 -39.02
C THR A 653 -13.73 4.83 -39.97
N PRO A 654 -14.43 3.69 -39.79
CA PRO A 654 -14.51 2.64 -40.79
C PRO A 654 -14.99 3.17 -42.15
N GLY A 655 -14.34 2.74 -43.26
CA GLY A 655 -14.71 3.22 -44.60
C GLY A 655 -16.07 2.72 -45.08
N ASN A 656 -16.55 1.59 -44.56
CA ASN A 656 -17.84 1.00 -44.87
C ASN A 656 -18.65 0.72 -43.60
N ALA A 657 -19.98 0.83 -43.70
CA ALA A 657 -20.90 0.54 -42.61
C ALA A 657 -20.94 -0.97 -42.30
N ARG A 658 -20.74 -1.33 -41.04
CA ARG A 658 -20.78 -2.72 -40.54
C ARG A 658 -21.04 -2.74 -39.04
N GLN A 659 -21.55 -3.85 -38.51
CA GLN A 659 -21.83 -3.98 -37.08
C GLN A 659 -20.54 -4.15 -36.26
N LYS A 660 -19.68 -5.10 -36.66
CA LYS A 660 -18.42 -5.43 -35.99
C LYS A 660 -17.25 -4.70 -36.63
N ASP A 661 -16.60 -3.84 -35.86
CA ASP A 661 -15.36 -3.16 -36.21
C ASP A 661 -14.27 -3.48 -35.20
N VAL A 662 -13.05 -3.62 -35.69
CA VAL A 662 -11.84 -3.63 -34.86
C VAL A 662 -10.96 -2.46 -35.26
N PHE A 663 -10.44 -1.76 -34.26
CA PHE A 663 -9.47 -0.69 -34.45
C PHE A 663 -8.13 -1.16 -33.91
N LEU A 664 -7.06 -0.99 -34.69
CA LEU A 664 -5.70 -1.35 -34.30
C LEU A 664 -4.79 -0.18 -34.63
N HIS A 665 -4.19 0.39 -33.60
CA HIS A 665 -3.30 1.54 -33.70
C HIS A 665 -1.97 1.23 -33.03
N VAL A 666 -0.89 1.72 -33.61
CA VAL A 666 0.43 1.74 -32.96
C VAL A 666 0.83 3.18 -32.76
N ILE A 667 1.18 3.54 -31.52
CA ILE A 667 1.67 4.86 -31.14
C ILE A 667 3.13 4.70 -30.72
N GLN A 668 4.01 5.52 -31.29
CA GLN A 668 5.38 5.70 -30.86
C GLN A 668 5.57 7.13 -30.35
N VAL A 669 6.22 7.28 -29.21
CA VAL A 669 6.56 8.58 -28.62
C VAL A 669 8.07 8.75 -28.46
N SER A 670 8.55 9.99 -28.57
CA SER A 670 9.94 10.38 -28.30
C SER A 670 10.01 11.91 -28.18
N GLY A 671 11.20 12.48 -28.32
CA GLY A 671 11.37 13.90 -28.63
C GLY A 671 10.83 14.29 -30.02
N GLN A 672 10.80 15.59 -30.29
CA GLN A 672 10.37 16.14 -31.59
C GLN A 672 11.25 15.70 -32.79
N ASP A 673 12.43 15.17 -32.52
CA ASP A 673 13.35 14.56 -33.49
C ASP A 673 12.85 13.22 -34.07
N LEU A 674 11.69 12.72 -33.60
CA LEU A 674 11.02 11.55 -34.15
C LEU A 674 10.45 11.81 -35.56
N GLU A 675 11.29 11.76 -36.58
CA GLU A 675 10.87 12.00 -37.97
C GLU A 675 10.13 10.82 -38.59
N GLN A 676 10.57 9.60 -38.28
CA GLN A 676 10.04 8.37 -38.87
C GLN A 676 9.69 7.36 -37.78
N MET A 677 8.57 6.65 -38.00
CA MET A 677 8.14 5.58 -37.13
C MET A 677 9.03 4.36 -37.31
N ASP A 678 9.31 3.66 -36.22
CA ASP A 678 9.86 2.31 -36.19
C ASP A 678 9.06 1.39 -37.13
N GLU A 679 9.69 0.32 -37.61
CA GLU A 679 9.04 -0.56 -38.57
C GLU A 679 7.86 -1.30 -37.91
N VAL A 680 6.66 -1.09 -38.46
CA VAL A 680 5.41 -1.72 -38.00
C VAL A 680 4.74 -2.44 -39.15
N LYS A 681 4.44 -3.73 -38.96
CA LYS A 681 3.74 -4.58 -39.93
C LYS A 681 2.47 -5.18 -39.32
N LEU A 682 1.38 -5.21 -40.08
CA LEU A 682 0.14 -5.89 -39.69
C LEU A 682 0.33 -7.40 -39.73
N ILE A 683 -0.18 -8.10 -38.73
CA ILE A 683 -0.29 -9.56 -38.69
C ILE A 683 -1.77 -9.94 -38.60
N GLU A 684 -2.22 -10.85 -39.45
CA GLU A 684 -3.60 -11.35 -39.47
C GLU A 684 -3.59 -12.89 -39.55
N GLU A 685 -4.28 -13.51 -38.61
CA GLU A 685 -4.61 -14.92 -38.53
C GLU A 685 -6.14 -15.06 -38.43
N ASP A 686 -6.70 -16.25 -38.67
CA ASP A 686 -8.16 -16.45 -38.74
C ASP A 686 -8.95 -15.89 -37.53
N ASN A 687 -8.39 -15.97 -36.31
CA ASN A 687 -9.04 -15.52 -35.07
C ASN A 687 -8.22 -14.48 -34.27
N ARG A 688 -7.14 -13.97 -34.85
CA ARG A 688 -6.25 -13.00 -34.18
C ARG A 688 -5.72 -11.98 -35.17
N CYS A 689 -5.54 -10.75 -34.73
CA CYS A 689 -4.80 -9.75 -35.48
C CYS A 689 -3.91 -8.94 -34.55
N GLY A 690 -2.91 -8.28 -35.13
CA GLY A 690 -1.87 -7.66 -34.34
C GLY A 690 -0.82 -6.99 -35.18
N VAL A 691 0.33 -6.73 -34.57
CA VAL A 691 1.46 -6.07 -35.24
C VAL A 691 2.79 -6.71 -34.89
N THR A 692 3.69 -6.71 -35.86
CA THR A 692 5.13 -6.76 -35.60
C THR A 692 5.63 -5.33 -35.42
N VAL A 693 6.36 -5.06 -34.33
CA VAL A 693 7.03 -3.77 -34.06
C VAL A 693 8.52 -4.02 -33.90
N GLN A 694 9.35 -3.38 -34.73
CA GLN A 694 10.80 -3.42 -34.58
C GLN A 694 11.29 -2.20 -33.82
N SER A 695 11.55 -2.36 -32.53
CA SER A 695 12.09 -1.29 -31.69
C SER A 695 13.59 -1.51 -31.42
N GLY A 696 14.42 -0.69 -32.07
CA GLY A 696 15.87 -0.87 -32.07
C GLY A 696 16.29 -2.25 -32.60
N LYS A 697 16.86 -3.08 -31.72
CA LYS A 697 17.29 -4.47 -32.02
C LYS A 697 16.31 -5.53 -31.52
N GLN A 698 15.15 -5.12 -31.02
CA GLN A 698 14.09 -6.01 -30.55
C GLN A 698 12.98 -6.07 -31.59
N ILE A 699 12.47 -7.27 -31.84
CA ILE A 699 11.31 -7.49 -32.71
C ILE A 699 10.21 -8.07 -31.85
N TRP A 700 9.09 -7.35 -31.79
CA TRP A 700 7.92 -7.69 -30.99
C TRP A 700 6.77 -8.10 -31.88
N ASP A 701 6.18 -9.27 -31.63
CA ASP A 701 4.88 -9.63 -32.21
C ASP A 701 3.82 -9.55 -31.12
N VAL A 702 2.82 -8.69 -31.32
CA VAL A 702 1.71 -8.47 -30.39
C VAL A 702 0.41 -8.80 -31.13
N MET A 703 -0.23 -9.90 -30.75
CA MET A 703 -1.47 -10.41 -31.35
C MET A 703 -2.61 -10.38 -30.34
N PHE A 704 -3.82 -10.02 -30.77
CA PHE A 704 -5.04 -9.98 -29.97
C PHE A 704 -6.12 -10.87 -30.55
N ASN A 705 -6.97 -11.44 -29.69
CA ASN A 705 -8.14 -12.19 -30.11
C ASN A 705 -9.20 -11.25 -30.73
N THR A 706 -9.62 -11.53 -31.97
CA THR A 706 -10.65 -10.74 -32.67
C THR A 706 -12.09 -11.12 -32.26
N ASP A 707 -12.24 -12.23 -31.53
CA ASP A 707 -13.51 -12.69 -30.97
C ASP A 707 -13.30 -13.41 -29.62
N GLY A 708 -14.38 -13.69 -28.88
CA GLY A 708 -14.34 -14.40 -27.61
C GLY A 708 -13.63 -13.61 -26.48
N PRO A 709 -12.99 -14.30 -25.52
CA PRO A 709 -12.31 -13.66 -24.40
C PRO A 709 -11.21 -12.68 -24.84
N LEU A 710 -11.10 -11.57 -24.11
CA LEU A 710 -9.96 -10.66 -24.23
C LEU A 710 -8.66 -11.41 -23.91
N GLY A 711 -7.57 -10.99 -24.53
CA GLY A 711 -6.29 -11.68 -24.49
C GLY A 711 -5.64 -11.73 -25.87
N GLY A 712 -4.60 -12.55 -25.95
CA GLY A 712 -3.78 -12.66 -27.15
C GLY A 712 -2.45 -13.32 -26.89
N HIS A 713 -1.46 -13.04 -27.73
CA HIS A 713 -0.11 -13.57 -27.62
C HIS A 713 0.91 -12.48 -27.83
N ILE A 714 1.98 -12.49 -27.04
CA ILE A 714 3.11 -11.59 -27.19
C ILE A 714 4.41 -12.38 -27.29
N SER A 715 5.25 -12.00 -28.25
CA SER A 715 6.59 -12.54 -28.38
C SER A 715 7.63 -11.45 -28.61
N ARG A 716 8.85 -11.67 -28.14
CA ARG A 716 10.03 -10.85 -28.43
C ARG A 716 11.17 -11.72 -28.91
N THR A 717 11.75 -11.34 -30.03
CA THR A 717 13.00 -11.89 -30.57
C THR A 717 14.05 -10.77 -30.74
N GLY A 718 15.30 -11.13 -31.08
CA GLY A 718 16.42 -10.18 -31.19
C GLY A 718 17.29 -10.08 -29.93
N GLN A 719 17.90 -8.91 -29.68
CA GLN A 719 18.82 -8.70 -28.55
C GLN A 719 18.05 -8.48 -27.24
N GLY A 720 18.15 -9.44 -26.30
CA GLY A 720 17.48 -9.41 -24.99
C GLY A 720 16.96 -10.79 -24.57
N ARG A 721 16.20 -10.86 -23.48
CA ARG A 721 15.52 -12.10 -23.08
C ARG A 721 14.43 -12.44 -24.09
N ARG A 722 14.45 -13.64 -24.66
CA ARG A 722 13.37 -14.14 -25.54
C ARG A 722 12.08 -14.28 -24.74
N ILE A 723 10.98 -13.77 -25.29
CA ILE A 723 9.64 -13.86 -24.70
C ILE A 723 8.73 -14.55 -25.73
N SER A 724 7.89 -15.47 -25.29
CA SER A 724 6.75 -15.98 -26.06
C SER A 724 5.75 -16.54 -25.06
N ARG A 725 4.61 -15.86 -24.92
CA ARG A 725 3.57 -16.23 -23.96
C ARG A 725 2.23 -15.60 -24.32
N ASN A 726 1.16 -16.15 -23.77
CA ASN A 726 -0.14 -15.53 -23.87
C ASN A 726 -0.18 -14.27 -23.00
N LEU A 727 -0.91 -13.25 -23.46
CA LEU A 727 -1.27 -12.09 -22.65
C LEU A 727 -2.15 -12.56 -21.48
N ALA A 728 -2.06 -11.85 -20.34
CA ALA A 728 -2.81 -12.21 -19.15
C ALA A 728 -4.32 -12.35 -19.40
N ALA A 729 -4.97 -13.33 -18.75
CA ALA A 729 -6.41 -13.54 -18.82
C ALA A 729 -7.17 -13.02 -17.58
N GLY A 730 -6.46 -12.43 -16.62
CA GLY A 730 -6.99 -11.89 -15.38
C GLY A 730 -6.15 -10.71 -14.89
N VAL A 731 -6.57 -10.12 -13.77
CA VAL A 731 -5.88 -8.97 -13.16
C VAL A 731 -4.77 -9.48 -12.24
N GLN A 732 -3.52 -9.15 -12.57
CA GLN A 732 -2.37 -9.39 -11.70
C GLN A 732 -2.59 -8.64 -10.38
N LYS A 733 -2.61 -9.38 -9.26
CA LYS A 733 -2.73 -8.80 -7.92
C LYS A 733 -1.55 -7.88 -7.62
N GLN A 734 -1.83 -6.71 -7.05
CA GLN A 734 -0.85 -5.75 -6.55
C GLN A 734 -1.22 -5.42 -5.10
N VAL A 735 -0.22 -5.22 -4.23
CA VAL A 735 -0.47 -4.94 -2.80
C VAL A 735 0.50 -3.86 -2.31
N GLY A 736 0.02 -2.95 -1.46
CA GLY A 736 0.80 -1.98 -0.69
C GLY A 736 1.57 -0.91 -1.49
N ILE A 737 2.37 -0.08 -0.80
CA ILE A 737 3.28 0.90 -1.41
C ILE A 737 4.37 0.17 -2.14
N ALA A 738 4.40 0.30 -3.47
CA ALA A 738 5.53 -0.09 -4.30
C ALA A 738 6.07 -1.51 -4.00
N ALA A 739 5.21 -2.53 -3.98
CA ALA A 739 5.68 -3.89 -4.10
C ALA A 739 6.23 -4.07 -5.53
N GLN A 740 7.52 -3.80 -5.70
CA GLN A 740 8.35 -4.64 -6.56
C GLN A 740 7.96 -6.06 -6.17
N ILE A 741 7.21 -6.73 -7.05
CA ILE A 741 6.49 -7.98 -6.83
C ILE A 741 7.22 -8.77 -5.75
N TYR A 742 6.74 -8.74 -4.49
CA TYR A 742 7.34 -9.62 -3.50
C TYR A 742 7.20 -11.00 -4.11
N PRO A 743 8.31 -11.73 -4.32
CA PRO A 743 8.20 -13.04 -4.90
C PRO A 743 7.19 -13.79 -4.04
N ALA A 744 6.12 -14.19 -4.70
CA ALA A 744 4.96 -14.83 -4.11
C ALA A 744 4.91 -16.23 -4.70
N MET A 745 4.52 -17.18 -3.88
CA MET A 745 4.37 -18.55 -4.33
C MET A 745 3.28 -19.20 -3.51
N THR A 746 2.31 -19.80 -4.20
CA THR A 746 1.35 -20.67 -3.51
C THR A 746 2.03 -21.99 -3.13
N TYR A 747 1.43 -22.74 -2.21
CA TYR A 747 1.92 -24.06 -1.82
C TYR A 747 1.97 -25.05 -3.00
N GLU A 748 1.01 -24.96 -3.92
CA GLU A 748 0.94 -25.78 -5.13
C GLU A 748 2.11 -25.46 -6.07
N GLN A 749 2.38 -24.16 -6.28
CA GLN A 749 3.51 -23.70 -7.09
C GLN A 749 4.85 -24.15 -6.49
N ALA A 750 5.01 -24.05 -5.16
CA ALA A 750 6.21 -24.52 -4.47
C ALA A 750 6.39 -26.02 -4.57
N THR A 751 5.30 -26.78 -4.46
CA THR A 751 5.31 -28.24 -4.66
C THR A 751 5.72 -28.60 -6.09
N ALA A 752 5.20 -27.89 -7.10
CA ALA A 752 5.49 -28.16 -8.51
C ALA A 752 6.96 -27.89 -8.90
N ARG A 753 7.69 -27.10 -8.10
CA ARG A 753 9.12 -26.80 -8.30
C ARG A 753 10.05 -27.84 -7.69
N ILE A 754 9.55 -28.80 -6.91
CA ILE A 754 10.39 -29.85 -6.32
C ILE A 754 10.97 -30.70 -7.46
N PRO A 755 12.31 -30.83 -7.56
CA PRO A 755 12.92 -31.58 -8.65
C PRO A 755 12.64 -33.07 -8.51
N ASP A 756 12.31 -33.73 -9.62
CA ASP A 756 12.26 -35.18 -9.68
C ASP A 756 13.69 -35.75 -9.62
N ARG A 757 14.06 -36.29 -8.45
CA ARG A 757 15.41 -36.81 -8.20
C ARG A 757 15.42 -37.92 -7.16
N LYS A 758 16.41 -38.80 -7.28
CA LYS A 758 16.74 -39.77 -6.24
C LYS A 758 17.77 -39.19 -5.28
N LEU A 759 17.41 -39.11 -3.99
CA LEU A 759 18.35 -38.70 -2.94
C LEU A 759 19.31 -39.85 -2.58
N PRO A 760 20.56 -39.57 -2.18
CA PRO A 760 21.49 -40.60 -1.72
C PRO A 760 20.98 -41.32 -0.47
N ASP A 761 21.26 -42.62 -0.33
CA ASP A 761 20.79 -43.43 0.80
C ASP A 761 21.26 -42.92 2.17
N PHE A 762 22.40 -42.21 2.22
CA PHE A 762 22.94 -41.62 3.43
C PHE A 762 22.24 -40.32 3.86
N TRP A 763 21.36 -39.77 3.02
CA TRP A 763 20.64 -38.53 3.26
C TRP A 763 19.34 -38.79 4.04
N VAL A 764 19.27 -38.24 5.25
CA VAL A 764 18.15 -38.46 6.15
C VAL A 764 16.98 -37.57 5.74
N GLY A 765 17.13 -36.25 5.79
CA GLY A 765 16.17 -35.31 5.19
C GLY A 765 14.79 -35.19 5.84
N ASP A 766 14.37 -36.15 6.66
CA ASP A 766 13.02 -36.25 7.22
C ASP A 766 13.01 -36.87 8.64
N MET A 767 11.88 -36.75 9.33
CA MET A 767 11.71 -37.24 10.71
C MET A 767 11.61 -38.77 10.81
N GLU A 768 11.06 -39.44 9.79
CA GLU A 768 10.87 -40.90 9.82
C GLU A 768 12.21 -41.64 9.81
N LYS A 769 13.13 -41.23 8.93
CA LYS A 769 14.46 -41.86 8.84
C LYS A 769 15.31 -41.61 10.07
N ILE A 770 15.26 -40.42 10.67
CA ILE A 770 16.02 -40.16 11.90
C ILE A 770 15.46 -40.99 13.06
N GLU A 771 14.14 -41.13 13.20
CA GLU A 771 13.54 -41.96 14.27
C GLU A 771 13.93 -43.43 14.12
N LYS A 772 13.89 -43.97 12.91
CA LYS A 772 14.37 -45.32 12.63
C LYS A 772 15.84 -45.49 13.03
N GLN A 773 16.68 -44.53 12.67
CA GLN A 773 18.09 -44.58 13.02
C GLN A 773 18.32 -44.50 14.53
N LEU A 774 17.53 -43.70 15.25
CA LEU A 774 17.61 -43.60 16.70
C LEU A 774 17.18 -44.89 17.40
N ALA A 775 16.23 -45.64 16.83
CA ALA A 775 15.81 -46.94 17.35
C ALA A 775 16.93 -48.00 17.28
N ASP A 776 17.85 -47.87 16.32
CA ASP A 776 18.96 -48.81 16.11
C ASP A 776 20.21 -48.50 16.97
N VAL A 777 20.21 -47.41 17.76
CA VAL A 777 21.36 -47.02 18.59
C VAL A 777 21.55 -48.01 19.75
N SER A 778 22.75 -48.61 19.83
CA SER A 778 23.05 -49.68 20.78
C SER A 778 24.14 -49.33 21.81
N ASN A 779 25.12 -48.51 21.42
CA ASN A 779 26.26 -48.07 22.24
C ASN A 779 26.07 -46.66 22.82
N GLY A 780 24.98 -45.98 22.44
CA GLY A 780 24.55 -44.70 23.01
C GLY A 780 23.26 -44.83 23.84
N ARG A 781 22.89 -43.77 24.56
CA ARG A 781 21.59 -43.67 25.24
C ARG A 781 20.72 -42.63 24.56
N VAL A 782 19.56 -43.05 24.06
CA VAL A 782 18.50 -42.18 23.49
C VAL A 782 17.48 -41.86 24.58
N LYS A 783 17.07 -40.59 24.67
CA LYS A 783 16.07 -40.11 25.62
C LYS A 783 15.21 -39.02 24.98
N VAL A 784 13.89 -39.10 25.11
CA VAL A 784 13.00 -37.98 24.79
C VAL A 784 13.11 -36.91 25.89
N ILE A 785 13.39 -35.66 25.51
CA ILE A 785 13.60 -34.54 26.44
C ILE A 785 12.45 -33.52 26.44
N ALA A 786 11.65 -33.48 25.38
CA ALA A 786 10.43 -32.69 25.25
C ALA A 786 9.55 -33.26 24.12
N ASN A 787 8.29 -32.82 24.07
CA ASN A 787 7.44 -32.96 22.90
C ASN A 787 7.12 -31.57 22.36
N THR A 788 7.16 -31.42 21.04
CA THR A 788 6.77 -30.18 20.35
C THR A 788 5.25 -29.96 20.42
N PRO A 789 4.75 -28.76 20.09
CA PRO A 789 3.31 -28.52 19.97
C PRO A 789 2.62 -29.43 18.96
N GLY A 790 3.31 -29.87 17.90
CA GLY A 790 2.85 -30.87 16.95
C GLY A 790 2.89 -32.32 17.46
N GLY A 791 3.25 -32.53 18.73
CA GLY A 791 3.28 -33.84 19.37
C GLY A 791 4.51 -34.68 19.05
N ARG A 792 5.56 -34.11 18.44
CA ARG A 792 6.76 -34.83 18.01
C ARG A 792 7.84 -34.84 19.09
N PRO A 793 8.55 -35.96 19.31
CA PRO A 793 9.57 -36.06 20.34
C PRO A 793 10.87 -35.33 19.94
N VAL A 794 11.41 -34.55 20.88
CA VAL A 794 12.78 -34.03 20.81
C VAL A 794 13.70 -35.05 21.48
N HIS A 795 14.63 -35.63 20.72
CA HIS A 795 15.52 -36.69 21.18
C HIS A 795 16.91 -36.17 21.57
N LEU A 796 17.41 -36.62 22.72
CA LEU A 796 18.81 -36.52 23.13
C LEU A 796 19.47 -37.88 23.01
N VAL A 797 20.54 -37.96 22.22
CA VAL A 797 21.46 -39.10 22.15
C VAL A 797 22.73 -38.75 22.93
N SER A 798 23.16 -39.63 23.83
CA SER A 798 24.38 -39.42 24.61
C SER A 798 25.38 -40.57 24.44
N PHE A 799 26.64 -40.20 24.19
CA PHE A 799 27.76 -41.12 24.14
C PHE A 799 28.80 -40.78 25.22
N GLY A 800 29.36 -41.81 25.84
CA GLY A 800 30.27 -41.68 26.98
C GLY A 800 29.54 -41.50 28.31
N LYS A 801 30.15 -41.96 29.42
CA LYS A 801 29.58 -41.83 30.76
C LYS A 801 29.64 -40.37 31.25
N ARG A 802 28.62 -39.95 31.99
CA ARG A 802 28.63 -38.66 32.70
C ARG A 802 29.56 -38.75 33.90
N GLU A 803 30.45 -37.77 34.03
CA GLU A 803 31.35 -37.66 35.19
C GLU A 803 30.68 -36.78 36.25
N HIS A 804 30.66 -37.26 37.50
CA HIS A 804 30.08 -36.51 38.62
C HIS A 804 31.07 -35.46 39.10
N VAL A 805 30.62 -34.21 39.17
CA VAL A 805 31.39 -33.06 39.68
C VAL A 805 30.50 -32.26 40.63
N THR A 806 31.11 -31.62 41.63
CA THR A 806 30.39 -30.84 42.63
C THR A 806 29.75 -29.60 41.99
N GLN A 807 28.49 -29.33 42.32
CA GLN A 807 27.75 -28.14 41.90
C GLN A 807 27.14 -27.48 43.14
N LYS A 808 27.68 -26.33 43.53
CA LYS A 808 27.24 -25.54 44.70
C LYS A 808 26.34 -24.37 44.34
N ALA A 809 26.45 -23.88 43.09
CA ALA A 809 25.73 -22.70 42.61
C ALA A 809 25.20 -22.92 41.19
N ASN A 810 24.31 -22.04 40.73
CA ASN A 810 24.04 -21.88 39.30
C ASN A 810 25.17 -21.06 38.63
N TYR A 811 25.22 -21.04 37.29
CA TYR A 811 26.31 -20.36 36.57
C TYR A 811 26.43 -18.87 36.93
N ASN A 812 25.32 -18.13 36.92
CA ASN A 812 25.35 -16.69 37.21
C ASN A 812 25.81 -16.38 38.64
N SER A 813 25.39 -17.18 39.62
CA SER A 813 25.84 -17.06 41.01
C SER A 813 27.32 -17.42 41.17
N ALA A 814 27.82 -18.43 40.45
CA ALA A 814 29.23 -18.79 40.43
C ALA A 814 30.11 -17.67 39.85
N ILE A 815 29.67 -17.03 38.76
CA ILE A 815 30.36 -15.86 38.18
C ILE A 815 30.31 -14.66 39.14
N GLY A 816 29.14 -14.37 39.74
CA GLY A 816 29.00 -13.30 40.75
C GLY A 816 29.88 -13.54 41.98
N GLY A 817 30.06 -14.80 42.38
CA GLY A 817 30.98 -15.24 43.44
C GLY A 817 32.45 -15.31 43.03
N ARG A 818 32.79 -14.98 41.77
CA ARG A 818 34.15 -15.02 41.20
C ARG A 818 34.81 -16.40 41.24
N ASP A 819 34.01 -17.47 41.24
CA ASP A 819 34.46 -18.86 41.23
C ASP A 819 33.57 -19.69 40.28
N GLN A 820 33.99 -19.84 39.03
CA GLN A 820 33.24 -20.60 38.03
C GLN A 820 33.13 -22.10 38.39
N SER A 821 34.08 -22.64 39.16
CA SER A 821 34.08 -24.05 39.59
C SER A 821 32.93 -24.36 40.56
N ALA A 822 32.40 -23.34 41.25
CA ALA A 822 31.22 -23.47 42.10
C ALA A 822 29.95 -23.86 41.33
N TYR A 823 29.84 -23.48 40.04
CA TYR A 823 28.78 -24.00 39.17
C TYR A 823 29.13 -25.39 38.67
N MET A 824 30.32 -25.54 38.09
CA MET A 824 30.83 -26.84 37.68
C MET A 824 32.35 -26.81 37.58
N ASP A 825 33.04 -27.63 38.37
CA ASP A 825 34.49 -27.83 38.23
C ASP A 825 34.77 -28.64 36.97
N ARG A 826 34.89 -27.92 35.86
CA ARG A 826 35.15 -28.51 34.55
C ARG A 826 36.52 -29.15 34.51
N GLU A 827 37.49 -28.66 35.28
CA GLU A 827 38.87 -29.18 35.30
C GLU A 827 38.98 -30.54 36.00
N ALA A 828 38.08 -30.84 36.93
CA ALA A 828 37.95 -32.16 37.52
C ALA A 828 37.43 -33.24 36.55
N ARG A 829 36.86 -32.87 35.38
CA ARG A 829 36.40 -33.81 34.35
C ARG A 829 37.55 -34.26 33.44
N TYR A 830 37.66 -35.56 33.19
CA TYR A 830 38.59 -36.10 32.20
C TYR A 830 38.09 -35.91 30.78
N LYS A 831 36.76 -35.91 30.58
CA LYS A 831 36.15 -35.79 29.26
C LYS A 831 35.44 -34.43 29.11
N PRO A 832 35.80 -33.62 28.10
CA PRO A 832 35.00 -32.43 27.81
C PRO A 832 33.62 -32.82 27.29
N VAL A 833 32.62 -32.01 27.61
CA VAL A 833 31.22 -32.19 27.19
C VAL A 833 30.93 -31.33 25.97
N ILE A 834 30.55 -31.95 24.86
CA ILE A 834 30.22 -31.26 23.61
C ILE A 834 28.75 -31.50 23.28
N LEU A 835 28.00 -30.41 23.13
CA LEU A 835 26.58 -30.41 22.79
C LEU A 835 26.37 -30.01 21.33
N PHE A 836 25.73 -30.88 20.57
CA PHE A 836 25.26 -30.62 19.21
C PHE A 836 23.74 -30.48 19.23
N VAL A 837 23.25 -29.40 18.64
CA VAL A 837 21.82 -29.14 18.48
C VAL A 837 21.57 -28.92 17.00
N GLY A 838 20.80 -29.78 16.35
CA GLY A 838 20.52 -29.65 14.92
C GLY A 838 19.09 -30.05 14.60
N PRO A 839 18.63 -29.66 13.40
CA PRO A 839 18.42 -28.26 13.09
C PRO A 839 17.33 -27.65 14.01
N VAL A 840 17.43 -26.34 14.28
CA VAL A 840 16.37 -25.58 14.97
C VAL A 840 15.49 -24.79 13.99
N HIS A 841 15.94 -24.57 12.75
CA HIS A 841 15.03 -24.27 11.63
C HIS A 841 14.85 -25.52 10.78
N GLY A 842 13.62 -26.04 10.73
CA GLY A 842 13.36 -27.40 10.28
C GLY A 842 13.74 -27.73 8.83
N HIS A 843 13.85 -26.73 7.96
CA HIS A 843 14.29 -26.89 6.58
C HIS A 843 15.81 -27.13 6.39
N GLU A 844 16.62 -26.96 7.43
CA GLU A 844 18.09 -27.05 7.38
C GLU A 844 18.57 -28.49 7.61
N VAL A 845 18.02 -29.41 6.82
CA VAL A 845 18.19 -30.85 6.98
C VAL A 845 19.60 -31.37 6.69
N GLU A 846 20.51 -30.51 6.23
CA GLU A 846 21.94 -30.77 6.19
C GLU A 846 22.46 -31.12 7.59
N ALA A 847 22.01 -30.39 8.62
CA ALA A 847 22.38 -30.62 10.02
C ALA A 847 21.79 -31.94 10.55
N LEU A 848 20.52 -32.22 10.23
CA LEU A 848 19.86 -33.48 10.58
C LEU A 848 20.66 -34.67 10.05
N THR A 849 21.04 -34.61 8.77
CA THR A 849 21.83 -35.64 8.08
C THR A 849 23.24 -35.76 8.66
N GLY A 850 23.90 -34.64 8.95
CA GLY A 850 25.22 -34.63 9.59
C GLY A 850 25.21 -35.32 10.96
N LEU A 851 24.25 -34.97 11.82
CA LEU A 851 24.12 -35.55 13.16
C LEU A 851 23.74 -37.02 13.14
N ALA A 852 22.84 -37.43 12.24
CA ALA A 852 22.58 -38.83 11.94
C ALA A 852 23.89 -39.59 11.64
N ASN A 853 24.70 -39.06 10.73
CA ASN A 853 25.98 -39.69 10.41
C ASN A 853 26.94 -39.72 11.61
N LEU A 854 27.00 -38.66 12.42
CA LEU A 854 27.80 -38.65 13.65
C LEU A 854 27.34 -39.72 14.66
N ILE A 855 26.03 -39.88 14.84
CA ILE A 855 25.44 -40.92 15.70
C ILE A 855 25.87 -42.30 15.20
N SER A 856 25.71 -42.57 13.90
CA SER A 856 26.15 -43.85 13.29
C SER A 856 27.64 -44.11 13.50
N ILE A 857 28.49 -43.08 13.34
CA ILE A 857 29.94 -43.22 13.52
C ILE A 857 30.28 -43.55 14.98
N MET A 858 29.63 -42.91 15.94
CA MET A 858 29.88 -43.20 17.36
C MET A 858 29.38 -44.60 17.73
N ASP A 859 28.23 -45.00 17.22
CA ASP A 859 27.58 -46.26 17.53
C ASP A 859 28.29 -47.46 16.88
N THR A 860 28.51 -47.40 15.56
CA THR A 860 29.00 -48.53 14.76
C THR A 860 30.44 -48.37 14.29
N GLY A 861 30.92 -47.12 14.15
CA GLY A 861 32.21 -46.79 13.55
C GLY A 861 32.18 -46.47 12.06
N TYR A 862 31.00 -46.52 11.45
CA TYR A 862 30.78 -46.21 10.04
C TYR A 862 29.82 -45.02 9.91
N ASP A 863 30.04 -44.17 8.90
CA ASP A 863 29.02 -43.24 8.46
C ASP A 863 27.94 -43.96 7.63
N LEU A 864 26.85 -43.27 7.29
CA LEU A 864 25.74 -43.86 6.54
C LEU A 864 26.09 -44.12 5.06
N ARG A 865 27.24 -43.62 4.58
CA ARG A 865 27.85 -44.03 3.30
C ARG A 865 28.58 -45.37 3.41
N LYS A 866 28.54 -46.01 4.58
CA LYS A 866 29.28 -47.23 4.94
C LYS A 866 30.80 -47.04 4.89
N ARG A 867 31.30 -45.81 5.02
CA ARG A 867 32.74 -45.52 5.11
C ARG A 867 33.19 -45.58 6.56
N GLN A 868 34.32 -46.22 6.80
CA GLN A 868 34.87 -46.36 8.15
C GLN A 868 35.46 -45.02 8.63
N GLN A 869 35.03 -44.56 9.81
CA GLN A 869 35.40 -43.25 10.36
C GLN A 869 36.21 -43.38 11.67
N THR A 870 37.22 -44.26 11.67
CA THR A 870 38.00 -44.63 12.87
C THR A 870 38.62 -43.44 13.58
N LYS A 871 39.13 -42.44 12.83
CA LYS A 871 39.76 -41.24 13.41
C LYS A 871 38.76 -40.41 14.20
N LEU A 872 37.59 -40.12 13.62
CA LEU A 872 36.55 -39.32 14.25
C LEU A 872 35.93 -40.06 15.43
N ARG A 873 35.68 -41.37 15.31
CA ARG A 873 35.20 -42.21 16.42
C ARG A 873 36.18 -42.21 17.61
N LYS A 874 37.47 -42.40 17.35
CA LYS A 874 38.50 -42.39 18.40
C LYS A 874 38.55 -41.02 19.10
N LEU A 875 38.46 -39.93 18.36
CA LEU A 875 38.35 -38.58 18.93
C LEU A 875 37.10 -38.44 19.80
N GLY A 876 35.92 -38.80 19.27
CA GLY A 876 34.65 -38.71 20.00
C GLY A 876 34.60 -39.51 21.29
N SER A 877 35.24 -40.70 21.32
CA SER A 877 35.30 -41.56 22.52
C SER A 877 36.00 -40.91 23.73
N ARG A 878 36.80 -39.87 23.49
CA ARG A 878 37.51 -39.08 24.51
C ARG A 878 36.67 -37.91 25.05
N CYS A 879 35.49 -37.69 24.52
CA CYS A 879 34.55 -36.68 24.97
C CYS A 879 33.27 -37.34 25.51
N ARG A 880 32.45 -36.54 26.17
CA ARG A 880 31.04 -36.84 26.36
C ARG A 880 30.28 -36.07 25.29
N LEU A 881 29.62 -36.79 24.38
CA LEU A 881 28.89 -36.20 23.26
C LEU A 881 27.40 -36.23 23.58
N LEU A 882 26.75 -35.08 23.41
CA LEU A 882 25.32 -34.89 23.57
C LEU A 882 24.78 -34.40 22.22
N ILE A 883 23.85 -35.14 21.64
CA ILE A 883 23.34 -34.87 20.29
C ILE A 883 21.83 -34.75 20.37
N ILE A 884 21.32 -33.55 20.14
CA ILE A 884 19.91 -33.28 19.89
C ILE A 884 19.74 -33.27 18.37
N SER A 885 19.19 -34.36 17.83
CA SER A 885 19.17 -34.63 16.39
C SER A 885 18.23 -33.72 15.60
N ALA A 886 17.10 -33.35 16.21
CA ALA A 886 16.10 -32.41 15.68
C ALA A 886 15.67 -31.45 16.81
N GLY A 887 16.05 -30.18 16.70
CA GLY A 887 15.71 -29.11 17.65
C GLY A 887 14.37 -28.44 17.32
N ASN A 888 13.86 -28.62 16.10
CA ASN A 888 12.49 -28.29 15.69
C ASN A 888 11.90 -29.42 14.83
N PRO A 889 11.49 -30.55 15.44
CA PRO A 889 10.86 -31.67 14.73
C PRO A 889 9.62 -31.29 13.91
N ASP A 890 8.81 -30.34 14.38
CA ASP A 890 7.60 -29.87 13.68
C ASP A 890 7.95 -29.20 12.35
N GLY A 891 8.91 -28.26 12.38
CA GLY A 891 9.41 -27.61 11.18
C GLY A 891 10.02 -28.62 10.21
N THR A 892 10.79 -29.60 10.69
CA THR A 892 11.40 -30.62 9.82
C THR A 892 10.35 -31.51 9.17
N ALA A 893 9.31 -31.92 9.91
CA ALA A 893 8.21 -32.71 9.36
C ALA A 893 7.40 -31.96 8.29
N ARG A 894 7.41 -30.62 8.32
CA ARG A 894 6.74 -29.76 7.33
C ARG A 894 7.52 -29.64 6.01
N LEU A 895 8.81 -29.97 5.99
CA LEU A 895 9.66 -29.82 4.80
C LEU A 895 9.38 -30.91 3.75
N LYS A 896 8.55 -30.58 2.77
CA LYS A 896 8.22 -31.50 1.66
C LYS A 896 9.38 -31.87 0.73
N PRO A 897 10.30 -30.97 0.31
CA PRO A 897 11.36 -31.36 -0.62
C PRO A 897 12.42 -32.27 -0.01
N VAL A 898 12.44 -32.43 1.33
CA VAL A 898 13.38 -33.23 2.14
C VAL A 898 14.89 -32.99 1.88
N ALA A 899 15.22 -32.04 0.99
CA ALA A 899 16.53 -31.51 0.65
C ALA A 899 16.37 -30.26 -0.22
N LEU A 900 17.08 -29.17 0.10
CA LEU A 900 17.07 -27.92 -0.69
C LEU A 900 18.23 -27.80 -1.69
N GLN A 901 19.22 -28.70 -1.62
CA GLN A 901 20.28 -28.81 -2.62
C GLN A 901 19.67 -28.80 -4.03
N GLY A 902 20.26 -28.10 -5.00
CA GLY A 902 19.71 -28.07 -6.36
C GLY A 902 18.48 -27.17 -6.57
N MET A 903 17.91 -26.56 -5.52
CA MET A 903 16.76 -25.65 -5.61
C MET A 903 17.19 -24.18 -5.60
N GLY A 904 16.23 -23.27 -5.81
CA GLY A 904 16.45 -21.83 -5.85
C GLY A 904 16.29 -21.13 -4.49
N LEU A 905 16.80 -19.89 -4.40
CA LEU A 905 16.67 -19.02 -3.21
C LEU A 905 15.21 -18.75 -2.82
N ASP A 906 14.30 -18.64 -3.79
CA ASP A 906 12.88 -18.46 -3.52
C ASP A 906 12.26 -19.69 -2.86
N ASP A 907 12.74 -20.89 -3.19
CA ASP A 907 12.28 -22.12 -2.57
C ASP A 907 12.75 -22.18 -1.10
N VAL A 908 13.97 -21.73 -0.81
CA VAL A 908 14.47 -21.59 0.57
C VAL A 908 13.59 -20.62 1.38
N ARG A 909 13.22 -19.48 0.78
CA ARG A 909 12.34 -18.50 1.43
C ARG A 909 10.96 -19.07 1.71
N PHE A 910 10.34 -19.72 0.72
CA PHE A 910 9.03 -20.34 0.89
C PHE A 910 9.06 -21.44 1.95
N TRP A 911 9.92 -22.46 1.77
CA TRP A 911 9.95 -23.62 2.66
C TRP A 911 10.48 -23.26 4.05
N GLY A 912 11.44 -22.36 4.16
CA GLY A 912 12.02 -21.93 5.43
C GLY A 912 11.14 -20.93 6.18
N GLN A 913 10.87 -19.77 5.57
CA GLN A 913 10.32 -18.61 6.26
C GLN A 913 8.79 -18.51 6.15
N GLY A 914 8.20 -19.13 5.13
CA GLY A 914 6.75 -19.11 4.92
C GLY A 914 6.26 -17.95 4.04
N THR A 915 4.94 -17.80 3.99
CA THR A 915 4.22 -16.74 3.28
C THR A 915 3.25 -16.00 4.19
N TRP A 916 2.97 -14.75 3.85
CA TRP A 916 1.80 -14.04 4.35
C TRP A 916 0.53 -14.57 3.68
N SER A 917 -0.64 -14.18 4.18
CA SER A 917 -1.94 -14.66 3.68
C SER A 917 -2.27 -14.23 2.23
N ASP A 918 -1.46 -13.36 1.65
CA ASP A 918 -1.51 -12.96 0.25
C ASP A 918 -0.49 -13.69 -0.66
N ASP A 919 0.10 -14.78 -0.15
CA ASP A 919 1.13 -15.61 -0.79
C ASP A 919 2.51 -14.97 -0.97
N THR A 920 2.69 -13.71 -0.54
CA THR A 920 4.01 -13.08 -0.58
C THR A 920 4.94 -13.68 0.46
N PHE A 921 6.22 -13.88 0.14
CA PHE A 921 7.17 -14.46 1.09
C PHE A 921 7.30 -13.61 2.36
N CYS A 922 7.36 -14.29 3.52
CA CYS A 922 7.62 -13.61 4.78
C CYS A 922 8.95 -12.85 4.77
N GLY A 923 9.97 -13.41 4.11
CA GLY A 923 11.26 -12.76 3.90
C GLY A 923 12.15 -12.71 5.15
N TRP A 924 13.44 -12.43 4.96
CA TRP A 924 14.36 -12.10 6.05
C TRP A 924 14.85 -10.65 5.86
N PRO A 925 14.88 -9.84 6.93
CA PRO A 925 14.61 -10.17 8.34
C PRO A 925 13.13 -10.13 8.76
N GLU A 926 12.21 -9.80 7.85
CA GLU A 926 10.78 -9.55 8.10
C GLU A 926 10.06 -10.68 8.86
N SER A 927 10.35 -11.95 8.55
CA SER A 927 9.82 -13.14 9.25
C SER A 927 10.09 -13.17 10.76
N LYS A 928 10.99 -12.33 11.28
CA LYS A 928 11.30 -12.22 12.71
C LYS A 928 10.52 -11.09 13.41
N ARG A 929 9.66 -10.36 12.70
CA ARG A 929 8.89 -9.24 13.27
C ARG A 929 7.59 -9.68 13.97
N GLN A 930 7.18 -10.93 13.78
CA GLN A 930 6.01 -11.54 14.41
C GLN A 930 6.43 -12.83 15.10
N HIS A 931 6.15 -12.92 16.40
CA HIS A 931 6.44 -14.08 17.24
C HIS A 931 5.43 -14.12 18.39
N PRO A 932 4.64 -15.20 18.58
CA PRO A 932 4.52 -16.36 17.70
C PRO A 932 3.98 -15.99 16.31
N MET A 933 4.36 -16.78 15.30
CA MET A 933 3.95 -16.63 13.90
C MET A 933 2.54 -17.22 13.68
N VAL A 934 1.53 -16.57 14.30
CA VAL A 934 0.12 -16.99 14.28
C VAL A 934 -0.79 -15.80 13.93
N GLY A 935 -1.93 -16.07 13.28
CA GLY A 935 -2.91 -15.05 12.89
C GLY A 935 -3.43 -15.24 11.46
N GLU A 936 -4.50 -14.52 11.09
CA GLU A 936 -5.11 -14.58 9.75
C GLU A 936 -4.21 -13.98 8.65
N ASN A 937 -3.14 -13.29 9.03
CA ASN A 937 -2.16 -12.72 8.11
C ASN A 937 -1.09 -13.74 7.66
N ILE A 938 -1.12 -14.97 8.17
CA ILE A 938 -0.17 -16.03 7.82
C ILE A 938 -0.78 -16.93 6.74
N GLY A 939 -0.03 -17.17 5.66
CA GLY A 939 -0.36 -18.14 4.62
C GLY A 939 0.23 -19.51 4.97
N PHE A 940 1.36 -19.85 4.35
CA PHE A 940 2.15 -21.02 4.70
C PHE A 940 3.13 -20.69 5.83
N LEU A 941 3.10 -21.41 6.95
CA LEU A 941 3.90 -21.08 8.14
C LEU A 941 5.43 -21.11 7.91
N GLY A 942 5.94 -21.97 7.01
CA GLY A 942 7.38 -22.17 6.82
C GLY A 942 8.05 -22.96 7.95
N CYS A 943 9.17 -23.63 7.69
CA CYS A 943 9.82 -24.57 8.61
C CYS A 943 10.67 -23.91 9.73
N TYR A 944 10.80 -22.58 9.74
CA TYR A 944 11.46 -21.83 10.82
C TYR A 944 10.77 -22.02 12.18
N PHE A 945 9.47 -22.28 12.16
CA PHE A 945 8.61 -22.29 13.33
C PHE A 945 8.10 -23.70 13.65
N ASN A 946 7.89 -24.00 14.92
CA ASN A 946 7.14 -25.19 15.35
C ASN A 946 5.63 -25.01 15.09
N ASP A 947 4.79 -26.00 15.42
CA ASP A 947 3.35 -25.93 15.12
C ASP A 947 2.59 -24.87 15.97
N ALA A 948 3.23 -24.27 16.97
CA ALA A 948 2.71 -23.10 17.71
C ALA A 948 3.21 -21.75 17.17
N GLY A 949 3.93 -21.74 16.04
CA GLY A 949 4.49 -20.52 15.47
C GLY A 949 5.73 -19.99 16.19
N ILE A 950 6.36 -20.76 17.08
CA ILE A 950 7.57 -20.36 17.82
C ILE A 950 8.82 -20.75 17.04
N ASN A 951 9.79 -19.85 16.96
CA ASN A 951 11.10 -20.13 16.37
C ASN A 951 12.10 -20.47 17.48
N PRO A 952 12.53 -21.74 17.66
CA PRO A 952 13.37 -22.11 18.81
C PRO A 952 14.73 -21.39 18.89
N MET A 953 15.23 -20.85 17.78
CA MET A 953 16.47 -20.06 17.74
C MET A 953 16.28 -18.65 18.32
N HIS A 954 15.07 -18.09 18.25
CA HIS A 954 14.70 -16.74 18.70
C HIS A 954 13.48 -16.76 19.62
N ASP A 955 13.37 -17.78 20.46
CA ASP A 955 12.35 -17.88 21.50
C ASP A 955 12.56 -16.76 22.55
N GLU A 956 11.67 -16.65 23.53
CA GLU A 956 11.74 -15.61 24.58
C GLU A 956 12.92 -15.82 25.55
N PHE A 957 13.42 -17.05 25.70
CA PHE A 957 14.47 -17.48 26.63
C PHE A 957 14.24 -17.18 28.14
N PHE A 958 13.06 -16.65 28.47
CA PHE A 958 12.62 -16.38 29.84
C PHE A 958 11.24 -17.00 30.07
N GLU A 959 10.16 -16.23 30.07
CA GLU A 959 8.78 -16.74 30.21
C GLU A 959 7.81 -15.84 29.44
N PRO A 960 6.94 -16.41 28.58
CA PRO A 960 6.77 -17.83 28.25
C PRO A 960 7.73 -18.32 27.14
N MET A 961 8.16 -19.59 27.17
CA MET A 961 8.95 -20.23 26.10
C MET A 961 8.16 -21.37 25.43
N GLY A 962 8.50 -21.69 24.18
CA GLY A 962 8.12 -22.96 23.56
C GLY A 962 8.74 -24.16 24.29
N PRO A 963 8.31 -25.41 24.05
CA PRO A 963 8.83 -26.57 24.78
C PRO A 963 10.28 -26.96 24.41
N GLU A 964 10.79 -26.59 23.24
CA GLU A 964 12.08 -27.03 22.70
C GLU A 964 13.27 -26.30 23.35
N ALA A 965 13.24 -24.95 23.35
CA ALA A 965 14.30 -24.13 23.94
C ALA A 965 14.61 -24.47 25.43
N PRO A 966 13.63 -24.54 26.36
CA PRO A 966 13.90 -24.88 27.76
C PRO A 966 14.45 -26.30 27.92
N ALA A 967 14.05 -27.25 27.07
CA ALA A 967 14.60 -28.60 27.10
C ALA A 967 16.08 -28.62 26.67
N ILE A 968 16.44 -27.90 25.60
CA ILE A 968 17.83 -27.73 25.14
C ILE A 968 18.67 -27.05 26.22
N LEU A 969 18.18 -25.94 26.78
CA LEU A 969 18.87 -25.21 27.85
C LEU A 969 19.04 -26.04 29.11
N LYS A 970 18.05 -26.88 29.46
CA LYS A 970 18.13 -27.82 30.58
C LYS A 970 19.25 -28.85 30.36
N VAL A 971 19.37 -29.42 29.16
CA VAL A 971 20.48 -30.34 28.83
C VAL A 971 21.82 -29.63 28.98
N ALA A 972 21.98 -28.44 28.38
CA ALA A 972 23.22 -27.66 28.48
C ALA A 972 23.60 -27.35 29.94
N ARG A 973 22.61 -26.97 30.77
CA ARG A 973 22.77 -26.64 32.18
C ARG A 973 23.09 -27.84 33.06
N GLU A 974 22.41 -28.97 32.87
CA GLU A 974 22.62 -30.16 33.72
C GLU A 974 23.93 -30.86 33.39
N GLU A 975 24.30 -30.90 32.13
CA GLU A 975 25.54 -31.56 31.67
C GLU A 975 26.76 -30.64 31.75
N GLY A 976 26.54 -29.33 31.91
CA GLY A 976 27.57 -28.29 31.95
C GLY A 976 28.46 -28.34 30.71
N ALA A 977 27.87 -28.07 29.55
CA ALA A 977 28.55 -28.16 28.26
C ALA A 977 29.81 -27.27 28.21
N ASP A 978 30.91 -27.81 27.67
CA ASP A 978 32.14 -27.06 27.40
C ASP A 978 32.02 -26.26 26.11
N LEU A 979 31.54 -26.93 25.06
CA LEU A 979 31.30 -26.38 23.74
C LEU A 979 29.90 -26.78 23.28
N ALA A 980 29.17 -25.84 22.68
CA ALA A 980 27.85 -26.11 22.13
C ALA A 980 27.70 -25.50 20.73
N VAL A 981 27.06 -26.22 19.81
CA VAL A 981 26.74 -25.71 18.48
C VAL A 981 25.25 -25.83 18.20
N SER A 982 24.67 -24.74 17.68
CA SER A 982 23.38 -24.76 16.99
C SER A 982 23.68 -24.86 15.50
N LEU A 983 23.27 -25.95 14.86
CA LEU A 983 23.55 -26.25 13.45
C LEU A 983 22.43 -25.70 12.56
N HIS A 984 22.81 -24.81 11.65
CA HIS A 984 21.99 -24.08 10.68
C HIS A 984 22.52 -24.27 9.26
N SER A 985 21.79 -23.74 8.29
CA SER A 985 22.18 -23.74 6.87
C SER A 985 21.84 -22.44 6.16
N HIS A 986 22.63 -22.09 5.14
CA HIS A 986 22.46 -20.90 4.33
C HIS A 986 22.91 -21.09 2.88
N ALA A 987 22.75 -20.05 2.06
CA ALA A 987 23.15 -20.07 0.66
C ALA A 987 24.66 -19.89 0.43
N SER A 988 25.43 -19.46 1.43
CA SER A 988 26.85 -19.09 1.26
C SER A 988 27.82 -20.20 1.68
N LYS A 989 29.12 -19.93 1.59
CA LYS A 989 30.18 -20.86 2.05
C LYS A 989 30.02 -21.18 3.53
N PRO A 990 30.42 -22.38 4.00
CA PRO A 990 30.21 -22.76 5.39
C PRO A 990 30.92 -21.81 6.35
N ALA A 991 30.23 -21.42 7.42
CA ALA A 991 30.72 -20.39 8.34
C ALA A 991 30.35 -20.68 9.80
N LEU A 992 31.25 -20.32 10.73
CA LEU A 992 30.92 -20.20 12.14
C LEU A 992 30.57 -18.73 12.42
N LEU A 993 29.40 -18.49 13.01
CA LEU A 993 28.96 -17.14 13.34
C LEU A 993 29.55 -16.66 14.67
N ARG A 994 29.77 -15.35 14.77
CA ARG A 994 30.18 -14.69 16.02
C ARG A 994 29.10 -14.89 17.08
N PRO A 995 29.41 -15.46 18.25
CA PRO A 995 28.40 -15.58 19.31
C PRO A 995 28.15 -14.22 19.97
N ALA A 996 26.89 -13.77 19.93
CA ALA A 996 26.48 -12.49 20.50
C ALA A 996 26.17 -12.62 22.01
N TYR A 997 26.31 -11.51 22.74
CA TYR A 997 26.06 -11.41 24.21
C TYR A 997 26.90 -12.34 25.09
N VAL A 998 28.03 -12.84 24.58
CA VAL A 998 29.03 -13.56 25.36
C VAL A 998 30.31 -12.74 25.48
N THR A 999 31.20 -13.10 26.42
CA THR A 999 32.45 -12.36 26.63
C THR A 999 33.36 -12.43 25.41
N MET A 1000 34.25 -11.45 25.28
CA MET A 1000 35.21 -11.38 24.19
C MET A 1000 36.14 -12.60 24.14
N GLU A 1001 36.49 -13.16 25.30
CA GLU A 1001 37.27 -14.39 25.40
C GLU A 1001 36.53 -15.59 24.81
N LYS A 1002 35.21 -15.68 25.01
CA LYS A 1002 34.38 -16.71 24.40
C LYS A 1002 34.23 -16.52 22.89
N GLN A 1003 34.09 -15.27 22.43
CA GLN A 1003 34.11 -14.98 20.99
C GLN A 1003 35.47 -15.38 20.37
N GLU A 1004 36.57 -15.08 21.04
CA GLU A 1004 37.93 -15.42 20.59
C GLU A 1004 38.19 -16.94 20.56
N ASP A 1005 37.65 -17.67 21.53
CA ASP A 1005 37.71 -19.14 21.56
C ASP A 1005 37.01 -19.76 20.34
N ILE A 1006 35.81 -19.29 20.01
CA ILE A 1006 35.10 -19.73 18.80
C ILE A 1006 35.81 -19.26 17.52
N ARG A 1007 36.42 -18.07 17.54
CA ARG A 1007 37.22 -17.57 16.42
C ARG A 1007 38.41 -18.49 16.12
N LYS A 1008 39.10 -18.98 17.14
CA LYS A 1008 40.18 -19.98 17.02
C LYS A 1008 39.68 -21.32 16.50
N LEU A 1009 38.51 -21.78 16.94
CA LEU A 1009 37.85 -22.96 16.40
C LEU A 1009 37.54 -22.78 14.90
N ALA A 1010 37.01 -21.63 14.48
CA ALA A 1010 36.71 -21.34 13.09
C ALA A 1010 37.98 -21.43 12.21
N ALA A 1011 39.10 -20.86 12.67
CA ALA A 1011 40.38 -20.97 11.95
C ALA A 1011 40.85 -22.43 11.80
N LYS A 1012 40.74 -23.26 12.85
CA LYS A 1012 41.07 -24.69 12.80
C LYS A 1012 40.15 -25.44 11.84
N TYR A 1013 38.86 -25.14 11.86
CA TYR A 1013 37.87 -25.75 10.98
C TYR A 1013 38.14 -25.41 9.50
N TYR A 1014 38.37 -24.13 9.18
CA TYR A 1014 38.68 -23.73 7.81
C TYR A 1014 39.99 -24.32 7.29
N ALA A 1015 40.99 -24.51 8.16
CA ALA A 1015 42.21 -25.24 7.79
C ALA A 1015 41.93 -26.71 7.41
N ILE A 1016 40.98 -27.37 8.09
CA ILE A 1016 40.55 -28.73 7.75
C ILE A 1016 39.83 -28.73 6.40
N LEU A 1017 38.90 -27.79 6.16
CA LEU A 1017 38.18 -27.69 4.88
C LEU A 1017 39.12 -27.41 3.71
N ASN A 1018 40.04 -26.45 3.86
CA ASN A 1018 41.04 -26.13 2.84
C ASN A 1018 41.89 -27.36 2.48
N LYS A 1019 42.34 -28.12 3.50
CA LYS A 1019 43.09 -29.36 3.28
C LYS A 1019 42.29 -30.44 2.55
N ARG A 1020 40.95 -30.41 2.65
CA ARG A 1020 40.04 -31.36 1.98
C ARG A 1020 39.54 -30.85 0.62
N GLY A 1021 39.95 -29.67 0.17
CA GLY A 1021 39.46 -29.07 -1.07
C GLY A 1021 37.99 -28.63 -0.99
N LEU A 1022 37.47 -28.39 0.22
CA LEU A 1022 36.08 -27.97 0.44
C LEU A 1022 35.97 -26.44 0.56
N PRO A 1023 34.84 -25.83 0.17
CA PRO A 1023 34.64 -24.39 0.30
C PRO A 1023 34.64 -23.96 1.76
N TYR A 1024 35.23 -22.80 2.07
CA TYR A 1024 35.28 -22.26 3.44
C TYR A 1024 35.05 -20.74 3.46
N GLY A 1025 34.44 -20.26 4.54
CA GLY A 1025 34.20 -18.84 4.78
C GLY A 1025 35.41 -18.10 5.36
N SER A 1026 35.18 -16.88 5.85
CA SER A 1026 36.18 -16.10 6.59
C SER A 1026 35.95 -16.21 8.09
N VAL A 1027 37.00 -15.89 8.85
CA VAL A 1027 36.95 -15.81 10.31
C VAL A 1027 36.32 -14.47 10.72
N PHE A 1028 35.39 -14.48 11.66
CA PHE A 1028 34.72 -13.26 12.14
C PHE A 1028 35.62 -12.46 13.09
N GLU A 1029 35.27 -11.19 13.30
CA GLU A 1029 35.90 -10.31 14.29
C GLU A 1029 35.17 -10.38 15.63
N THR A 1030 35.93 -10.40 16.73
CA THR A 1030 35.38 -10.29 18.08
C THR A 1030 34.99 -8.85 18.38
N LYS A 1031 33.81 -8.61 18.94
CA LYS A 1031 33.38 -7.27 19.37
C LYS A 1031 32.27 -7.30 20.41
N ALA A 1032 32.15 -6.22 21.18
CA ALA A 1032 30.98 -5.99 22.04
C ALA A 1032 29.74 -5.61 21.20
N GLU A 1033 28.56 -5.93 21.72
CA GLU A 1033 27.30 -5.48 21.11
C GLU A 1033 27.20 -3.95 21.19
N SER A 1034 26.76 -3.33 20.09
CA SER A 1034 26.67 -1.87 19.97
C SER A 1034 25.74 -1.48 18.82
N GLY A 1035 25.36 -0.20 18.78
CA GLY A 1035 24.53 0.36 17.71
C GLY A 1035 23.03 0.29 17.98
N ARG A 1036 22.24 0.85 17.05
CA ARG A 1036 20.78 0.97 17.17
C ARG A 1036 20.06 -0.38 17.11
N ASN A 1037 20.58 -1.30 16.30
CA ASN A 1037 20.05 -2.65 16.12
C ASN A 1037 21.20 -3.64 16.42
N PRO A 1038 21.50 -3.91 17.69
CA PRO A 1038 22.53 -4.89 18.06
C PRO A 1038 22.14 -6.30 17.56
N SER A 1039 23.06 -7.25 17.63
CA SER A 1039 22.74 -8.66 17.35
C SER A 1039 21.58 -9.13 18.25
N SER A 1040 20.83 -10.16 17.85
CA SER A 1040 19.77 -10.70 18.72
C SER A 1040 20.34 -11.61 19.81
N LEU A 1041 19.77 -11.53 21.02
CA LEU A 1041 19.96 -12.56 22.05
C LEU A 1041 19.23 -13.80 21.54
N ASN A 1042 19.95 -14.91 21.37
CA ASN A 1042 19.42 -16.10 20.73
C ASN A 1042 19.76 -17.37 21.54
N LEU A 1043 19.35 -18.53 21.04
CA LEU A 1043 19.55 -19.81 21.74
C LEU A 1043 21.02 -20.06 22.12
N THR A 1044 21.97 -19.66 21.27
CA THR A 1044 23.40 -19.82 21.57
C THR A 1044 23.86 -18.89 22.68
N SER A 1045 23.38 -17.64 22.71
CA SER A 1045 23.61 -16.72 23.83
C SER A 1045 23.01 -17.28 25.12
N ALA A 1046 21.77 -17.77 25.08
CA ALA A 1046 21.09 -18.35 26.24
C ALA A 1046 21.85 -19.57 26.79
N MET A 1047 22.38 -20.45 25.93
CA MET A 1047 23.21 -21.58 26.35
C MET A 1047 24.45 -21.13 27.14
N TYR A 1048 25.09 -20.03 26.75
CA TYR A 1048 26.19 -19.46 27.52
C TYR A 1048 25.72 -18.98 28.90
N HIS A 1049 24.59 -18.27 28.98
CA HIS A 1049 24.09 -17.73 30.24
C HIS A 1049 23.58 -18.78 31.25
N VAL A 1050 23.21 -19.98 30.80
CA VAL A 1050 22.79 -21.05 31.71
C VAL A 1050 23.93 -21.94 32.19
N CYS A 1051 25.05 -22.02 31.46
CA CYS A 1051 26.11 -22.98 31.81
C CYS A 1051 27.56 -22.52 31.55
N GLY A 1052 27.80 -21.40 30.86
CA GLY A 1052 29.15 -20.91 30.53
C GLY A 1052 29.83 -21.60 29.34
N ALA A 1053 29.08 -22.35 28.53
CA ALA A 1053 29.59 -23.01 27.32
C ALA A 1053 30.17 -22.00 26.32
N SER A 1054 31.22 -22.39 25.60
CA SER A 1054 31.55 -21.73 24.34
C SER A 1054 30.51 -22.14 23.29
N SER A 1055 29.44 -21.37 23.16
CA SER A 1055 28.31 -21.67 22.27
C SER A 1055 28.37 -20.84 20.99
N PHE A 1056 27.98 -21.40 19.84
CA PHE A 1056 27.95 -20.69 18.56
C PHE A 1056 26.93 -21.28 17.57
N THR A 1057 26.62 -20.51 16.52
CA THR A 1057 25.84 -20.99 15.37
C THR A 1057 26.76 -21.35 14.23
N PHE A 1058 26.50 -22.47 13.58
CA PHE A 1058 27.19 -22.90 12.36
C PHE A 1058 26.23 -22.86 11.17
N GLU A 1059 26.67 -22.29 10.06
CA GLU A 1059 25.91 -22.19 8.82
C GLU A 1059 26.51 -23.12 7.75
N CYS A 1060 25.80 -24.19 7.39
CA CYS A 1060 26.15 -25.12 6.31
C CYS A 1060 25.61 -24.64 4.96
N PRO A 1061 26.33 -24.78 3.83
CA PRO A 1061 25.75 -24.51 2.51
C PRO A 1061 24.62 -25.49 2.18
N HIS A 1062 23.49 -24.99 1.67
CA HIS A 1062 22.41 -25.83 1.10
C HIS A 1062 22.80 -26.49 -0.23
N GLY A 1063 23.71 -25.89 -1.00
CA GLY A 1063 24.04 -26.34 -2.37
C GLY A 1063 23.01 -25.93 -3.43
N LEU A 1064 22.55 -24.67 -3.37
CA LEU A 1064 21.54 -24.09 -4.28
C LEU A 1064 22.08 -23.86 -5.71
N VAL A 1065 21.19 -23.59 -6.67
CA VAL A 1065 21.57 -23.41 -8.10
C VAL A 1065 21.78 -21.96 -8.56
N ASN A 1066 21.28 -20.96 -7.81
CA ASN A 1066 21.39 -19.55 -8.19
C ASN A 1066 22.84 -19.10 -8.42
N ASP A 1067 23.01 -18.01 -9.17
CA ASP A 1067 24.32 -17.37 -9.32
C ASP A 1067 24.77 -16.72 -8.01
N GLY A 1068 26.06 -16.82 -7.70
CA GLY A 1068 26.66 -16.23 -6.49
C GLY A 1068 26.48 -17.03 -5.19
N VAL A 1069 25.78 -18.16 -5.19
CA VAL A 1069 25.62 -19.05 -4.01
C VAL A 1069 26.70 -20.14 -3.96
N CYS A 1070 26.91 -20.77 -2.79
CA CYS A 1070 27.85 -21.87 -2.63
C CYS A 1070 27.26 -23.18 -3.19
N LYS A 1071 27.75 -23.59 -4.36
CA LYS A 1071 27.36 -24.85 -5.01
C LYS A 1071 28.17 -26.00 -4.41
N VAL A 1072 27.48 -26.97 -3.82
CA VAL A 1072 28.05 -28.19 -3.21
C VAL A 1072 27.13 -29.37 -3.47
N SER A 1073 27.71 -30.56 -3.57
CA SER A 1073 27.01 -31.84 -3.65
C SER A 1073 26.61 -32.36 -2.27
N PHE A 1074 25.72 -33.37 -2.22
CA PHE A 1074 25.34 -34.03 -0.98
C PHE A 1074 26.52 -34.63 -0.21
N GLU A 1075 27.53 -35.16 -0.92
CA GLU A 1075 28.74 -35.71 -0.32
C GLU A 1075 29.59 -34.61 0.33
N GLU A 1076 29.79 -33.49 -0.37
CA GLU A 1076 30.53 -32.33 0.16
C GLU A 1076 29.81 -31.71 1.36
N ILE A 1077 28.48 -31.63 1.35
CA ILE A 1077 27.67 -31.17 2.50
C ILE A 1077 27.97 -32.03 3.73
N LEU A 1078 27.96 -33.36 3.58
CA LEU A 1078 28.26 -34.26 4.70
C LEU A 1078 29.72 -34.11 5.16
N ASP A 1079 30.68 -34.00 4.24
CA ASP A 1079 32.09 -33.86 4.61
C ASP A 1079 32.40 -32.52 5.30
N ILE A 1080 31.67 -31.45 4.95
CA ILE A 1080 31.67 -30.15 5.63
C ILE A 1080 31.22 -30.32 7.10
N GLN A 1081 30.08 -30.99 7.34
CA GLN A 1081 29.56 -31.26 8.68
C GLN A 1081 30.53 -32.13 9.51
N LEU A 1082 31.04 -33.23 8.94
CA LEU A 1082 31.99 -34.11 9.64
C LEU A 1082 33.32 -33.40 9.95
N ALA A 1083 33.78 -32.49 9.09
CA ALA A 1083 34.95 -31.65 9.35
C ALA A 1083 34.71 -30.72 10.55
N LEU A 1084 33.52 -30.15 10.70
CA LEU A 1084 33.16 -29.32 11.85
C LEU A 1084 33.21 -30.15 13.14
N TYR A 1085 32.61 -31.33 13.14
CA TYR A 1085 32.58 -32.19 14.33
C TYR A 1085 33.99 -32.60 14.75
N GLU A 1086 34.86 -32.92 13.79
CA GLU A 1086 36.28 -33.17 14.05
C GLU A 1086 36.98 -31.94 14.64
N ALA A 1087 36.76 -30.75 14.06
CA ALA A 1087 37.35 -29.50 14.53
C ALA A 1087 36.95 -29.19 15.98
N MET A 1088 35.65 -29.31 16.28
CA MET A 1088 35.07 -29.10 17.61
C MET A 1088 35.70 -30.04 18.65
N ILE A 1089 35.75 -31.34 18.35
CA ILE A 1089 36.32 -32.32 19.27
C ILE A 1089 37.81 -32.06 19.51
N ARG A 1090 38.58 -31.78 18.45
CA ARG A 1090 40.02 -31.45 18.58
C ARG A 1090 40.23 -30.18 19.38
N HIS A 1091 39.36 -29.18 19.21
CA HIS A 1091 39.45 -27.91 19.90
C HIS A 1091 39.27 -28.07 21.41
N GLU A 1092 38.24 -28.78 21.87
CA GLU A 1092 38.04 -29.01 23.30
C GLU A 1092 39.09 -29.93 23.90
N LEU A 1093 39.49 -31.01 23.20
CA LEU A 1093 40.55 -31.88 23.69
C LEU A 1093 41.89 -31.14 23.84
N SER A 1094 42.16 -30.12 23.02
CA SER A 1094 43.37 -29.31 23.15
C SER A 1094 43.40 -28.43 24.41
N LYS A 1095 42.25 -28.15 25.01
CA LYS A 1095 42.13 -27.40 26.28
C LYS A 1095 42.35 -28.29 27.50
N LYS A 1096 42.17 -29.61 27.35
CA LYS A 1096 42.30 -30.63 28.42
C LYS A 1096 43.68 -31.28 28.52
N ALA A 1097 44.64 -30.86 27.68
CA ALA A 1097 45.98 -31.41 27.72
C ALA A 1097 46.71 -30.98 29.02
N ARG A 1098 46.68 -31.85 30.03
CA ARG A 1098 47.83 -32.13 30.89
C ARG A 1098 48.61 -33.30 30.30
#